data_AF-A0A2V6CFZ2-F1
#
_entry.id   AF-A0A2V6CFZ2-F1
#
_cell.length_a   1.000
_cell.length_b   1.000
_cell.length_c   1.000
_cell.angle_alpha   90.00
_cell.angle_beta   90.00
_cell.angle_gamma   90.00
#
_symmetry.space_group_name_H-M   'P 1'
#
loop_
_entity.id
_entity.type
_entity.pdbx_description
1 polymer ?
#
loop_
_entity_poly.entity_id
_entity_poly.type
_entity_poly.pdbx_seq_one_letter_code
_entity_poly.pdbx_strand_id
1 'polypeptide(L)'
;MRPWRKNGDRVLVVGIFQSPPTGRAVLKNLYRAGFRRVAAIHAAGGRPRVEKYGIPMIGGAAAASAFGLAMGAFIFWQRGILADYQPGMLTLLLAAFALASALSGWILLRLLQQHVDEKRLAQFAGTILPDETVVITEVEASETARVLVILRDVEAEAPVTFGFYPPPPIESTTRPLWQERPSSQRLLENAARLAGSMLVSREAQPRGQSFLRRLREVEGVLEWANASLAVSAEMHQAFTLSAEWLLDNAYLIREQVTDLRRSLPQKYYGKLPLIASGPQAGLPRVYDVASKIVSESGGALELEIIRKFLVAFQAITPLDIGELWALPLMLRLQLLECLRVLAIQVDLQQSQSEEADFWANRLITAARHSSSRLLRMMEELVERHPEPTAHFASELMAHLYDEEAALPLVSGWLERSLRAPLLEVMQQEHRRQAVQQTALVDVINSCRLIVQIAWPEFFKSVSWAESELGADPAGVYARQDFETGDRCRSAVEEIARWSKRSEPEIIDQALALAKAANHEVARHVGYYLIDAGRPALERKTGARVPIAERSRRWLRAYAAEAYFGSVLVLAGAIVAAPLVFIAGSAPGVALGLLALLLLLPASDLAVLAVNYFVTSLLPPQVLPKMSFKREGIPDDCRTLVVVPTLLTSAEAIQSELNRLEIRYLGNTDANLR
;
A
#
# COMPACT_ATOMS: atom_id res chain seq x y z
N MET A 1 -20.91 -5.32 -5.71
CA MET A 1 -20.83 -4.07 -4.92
C MET A 1 -21.92 -4.12 -3.85
N ARG A 2 -21.59 -4.52 -2.62
CA ARG A 2 -22.46 -4.35 -1.44
C ARG A 2 -21.84 -3.22 -0.62
N PRO A 3 -22.55 -2.14 -0.27
CA PRO A 3 -21.99 -1.11 0.58
C PRO A 3 -21.94 -1.69 1.99
N TRP A 4 -20.75 -2.11 2.41
CA TRP A 4 -20.49 -2.28 3.84
C TRP A 4 -20.66 -0.90 4.47
N ARG A 5 -21.69 -0.74 5.30
CA ARG A 5 -21.90 0.47 6.09
C ARG A 5 -20.66 0.69 6.96
N LYS A 6 -19.99 1.83 6.76
CA LYS A 6 -18.98 2.44 7.62
C LYS A 6 -19.55 2.75 9.01
N ASN A 7 -19.75 1.73 9.85
CA ASN A 7 -20.01 1.95 11.27
C ASN A 7 -18.71 2.00 12.10
N GLY A 8 -17.54 1.73 11.49
CA GLY A 8 -16.24 1.65 12.16
C GLY A 8 -15.45 2.96 12.31
N ASP A 9 -15.84 4.04 11.64
CA ASP A 9 -15.05 5.30 11.60
C ASP A 9 -15.63 6.42 12.50
N ARG A 10 -16.45 6.06 13.51
CA ARG A 10 -17.12 7.05 14.36
C ARG A 10 -16.33 7.30 15.64
N VAL A 11 -15.88 8.54 15.79
CA VAL A 11 -15.19 9.08 16.95
C VAL A 11 -16.21 9.46 18.00
N LEU A 12 -15.91 9.14 19.26
CA LEU A 12 -16.64 9.64 20.41
C LEU A 12 -15.92 10.88 20.95
N VAL A 13 -16.55 12.05 20.87
CA VAL A 13 -16.03 13.28 21.46
C VAL A 13 -16.82 13.60 22.71
N VAL A 14 -16.10 13.89 23.80
CA VAL A 14 -16.63 14.14 25.13
C VAL A 14 -16.17 15.51 25.59
N GLY A 15 -17.09 16.41 25.94
CA GLY A 15 -16.81 17.70 26.55
C GLY A 15 -17.38 17.78 27.97
N ILE A 16 -16.54 18.15 28.94
CA ILE A 16 -16.93 18.27 30.36
C ILE A 16 -17.05 19.75 30.71
N PHE A 17 -18.25 20.14 31.16
CA PHE A 17 -18.60 21.50 31.54
C PHE A 17 -18.90 21.58 33.03
N GLN A 18 -18.38 22.61 33.70
CA GLN A 18 -18.60 22.86 35.13
C GLN A 18 -19.99 23.45 35.46
N SER A 19 -20.84 23.68 34.45
CA SER A 19 -22.16 24.27 34.65
C SER A 19 -23.25 23.57 33.81
N PRO A 20 -24.38 23.18 34.45
CA PRO A 20 -25.54 22.63 33.74
C PRO A 20 -26.14 23.52 32.62
N PRO A 21 -26.31 24.85 32.80
CA PRO A 21 -26.88 25.67 31.72
C PRO A 21 -25.96 25.75 30.50
N THR A 22 -24.64 25.77 30.73
CA THR A 22 -23.65 25.78 29.65
C THR A 22 -23.70 24.50 28.82
N GLY A 23 -23.67 23.33 29.46
CA GLY A 23 -23.74 22.05 28.76
C GLY A 23 -25.02 21.87 27.93
N ARG A 24 -26.17 22.37 28.42
CA ARG A 24 -27.42 22.39 27.65
C ARG A 24 -27.38 23.31 26.43
N ALA A 25 -26.77 24.49 26.56
CA ALA A 25 -26.63 25.42 25.44
C ALA A 25 -25.78 24.80 24.33
N VAL A 26 -24.68 24.13 24.69
CA VAL A 26 -23.80 23.43 23.76
C VAL A 26 -24.51 22.26 23.08
N LEU A 27 -25.26 21.43 23.82
CA LEU A 27 -26.10 20.37 23.26
C LEU A 27 -27.06 20.90 22.18
N LYS A 28 -27.70 22.05 22.45
CA LYS A 28 -28.61 22.71 21.51
C LYS A 28 -27.88 23.24 20.27
N ASN A 29 -26.69 23.80 20.44
CA ASN A 29 -25.88 24.30 19.33
C ASN A 29 -25.39 23.17 18.42
N LEU A 30 -24.96 22.04 18.99
CA LEU A 30 -24.60 20.84 18.23
C LEU A 30 -25.79 20.32 17.41
N TYR A 31 -26.98 20.28 18.00
CA TYR A 31 -28.19 19.86 17.29
C TYR A 31 -28.60 20.83 16.17
N ARG A 32 -28.40 22.14 16.36
CA ARG A 32 -28.60 23.18 15.33
C ARG A 32 -27.59 23.07 14.19
N ALA A 33 -26.36 22.69 14.49
CA ALA A 33 -25.30 22.46 13.51
C ALA A 33 -25.48 21.16 12.69
N GLY A 34 -26.54 20.39 12.97
CA GLY A 34 -26.91 19.19 12.22
C GLY A 34 -26.47 17.86 12.87
N PHE A 35 -25.77 17.90 13.99
CA PHE A 35 -25.33 16.69 14.70
C PHE A 35 -26.52 16.06 15.44
N ARG A 36 -26.88 14.84 15.06
CA ARG A 36 -28.04 14.12 15.62
C ARG A 36 -27.68 13.12 16.73
N ARG A 37 -26.44 12.62 16.73
CA ARG A 37 -25.93 11.68 17.75
C ARG A 37 -25.27 12.43 18.89
N VAL A 38 -26.08 13.12 19.68
CA VAL A 38 -25.60 13.91 20.81
C VAL A 38 -26.43 13.61 22.05
N ALA A 39 -25.76 13.52 23.19
CA ALA A 39 -26.41 13.40 24.50
C ALA A 39 -25.66 14.26 25.52
N ALA A 40 -26.37 14.78 26.50
CA ALA A 40 -25.75 15.39 27.67
C ALA A 40 -26.17 14.62 28.92
N ILE A 41 -25.24 14.37 29.82
CA ILE A 41 -25.51 13.73 31.11
C ILE A 41 -25.23 14.76 32.20
N HIS A 42 -26.23 15.00 33.04
CA HIS A 42 -26.18 16.01 34.10
C HIS A 42 -26.28 15.34 35.47
N ALA A 43 -25.48 15.79 36.44
CA ALA A 43 -25.56 15.38 37.83
C ALA A 43 -26.20 16.49 38.70
N ALA A 44 -27.53 16.58 38.67
CA ALA A 44 -28.29 17.44 39.58
C ALA A 44 -28.88 16.61 40.73
N GLY A 45 -28.36 16.78 41.96
CA GLY A 45 -28.89 16.13 43.16
C GLY A 45 -28.52 14.64 43.34
N GLY A 46 -27.37 14.21 42.81
CA GLY A 46 -26.78 12.89 43.11
C GLY A 46 -27.27 11.69 42.28
N ARG A 47 -28.17 11.89 41.29
CA ARG A 47 -28.50 10.87 40.28
C ARG A 47 -28.24 11.40 38.87
N PRO A 48 -27.48 10.67 38.02
CA PRO A 48 -27.22 11.10 36.65
C PRO A 48 -28.53 11.09 35.86
N ARG A 49 -28.87 12.21 35.22
CA ARG A 49 -29.99 12.32 34.28
C ARG A 49 -29.44 12.53 32.89
N VAL A 50 -29.79 11.62 31.97
CA VAL A 50 -29.44 11.72 30.56
C VAL A 50 -30.47 12.57 29.85
N GLU A 51 -30.05 13.69 29.29
CA GLU A 51 -30.85 14.57 28.45
C GLU A 51 -30.47 14.33 26.99
N LYS A 52 -31.41 13.77 26.22
CA LYS A 52 -31.28 13.55 24.78
C LYS A 52 -32.11 14.62 24.06
N TYR A 53 -31.48 15.41 23.17
CA TYR A 53 -32.19 16.43 22.41
C TYR A 53 -32.74 15.81 21.11
N GLY A 54 -34.06 15.81 20.95
CA GLY A 54 -34.75 15.20 19.80
C GLY A 54 -36.22 15.61 19.75
N ILE A 55 -36.87 15.41 18.60
CA ILE A 55 -38.34 15.61 18.52
C ILE A 55 -38.98 14.60 19.50
N PRO A 56 -39.80 15.06 20.47
CA PRO A 56 -40.43 14.14 21.40
C PRO A 56 -41.28 13.14 20.60
N MET A 57 -41.09 11.85 20.85
CA MET A 57 -41.78 10.76 20.13
C MET A 57 -43.31 10.96 20.09
N ILE A 58 -43.86 11.55 21.16
CA ILE A 58 -45.27 11.90 21.29
C ILE A 58 -45.65 13.07 20.37
N GLY A 59 -44.82 14.12 20.30
CA GLY A 59 -45.07 15.28 19.42
C GLY A 59 -44.93 14.93 17.93
N GLY A 60 -43.97 14.09 17.58
CA GLY A 60 -43.80 13.60 16.21
C GLY A 60 -44.92 12.67 15.76
N ALA A 61 -45.39 11.76 16.62
CA ALA A 61 -46.55 10.91 16.35
C ALA A 61 -47.86 11.72 16.26
N ALA A 62 -48.02 12.77 17.09
CA ALA A 62 -49.17 13.66 17.04
C ALA A 62 -49.20 14.50 15.75
N ALA A 63 -48.05 15.01 15.30
CA ALA A 63 -47.95 15.75 14.03
C ALA A 63 -48.22 14.83 12.82
N ALA A 64 -47.71 13.60 12.83
CA ALA A 64 -47.99 12.62 11.80
C ALA A 64 -49.47 12.21 11.77
N SER A 65 -50.10 12.05 12.94
CA SER A 65 -51.54 11.80 13.10
C SER A 65 -52.40 12.93 12.53
N ALA A 66 -52.05 14.19 12.84
CA ALA A 66 -52.74 15.37 12.30
C ALA A 66 -52.61 15.45 10.77
N PHE A 67 -51.43 15.11 10.22
CA PHE A 67 -51.21 15.04 8.77
C PHE A 67 -52.01 13.90 8.12
N GLY A 68 -52.08 12.74 8.76
CA GLY A 68 -52.89 11.61 8.28
C GLY A 68 -54.39 11.89 8.30
N LEU A 69 -54.89 12.61 9.32
CA LEU A 69 -56.27 13.09 9.37
C LEU A 69 -56.57 14.07 8.22
N ALA A 70 -55.69 15.05 8.00
CA ALA A 70 -55.83 16.01 6.91
C ALA A 70 -55.77 15.33 5.52
N MET A 71 -54.85 14.39 5.34
CA MET A 71 -54.70 13.62 4.10
C MET A 71 -55.91 12.72 3.85
N GLY A 72 -56.40 12.02 4.89
CA GLY A 72 -57.62 11.21 4.81
C GLY A 72 -58.83 12.06 4.42
N ALA A 73 -59.04 13.21 5.08
CA ALA A 73 -60.11 14.14 4.77
C ALA A 73 -60.02 14.68 3.32
N PHE A 74 -58.80 15.01 2.86
CA PHE A 74 -58.56 15.47 1.50
C PHE A 74 -58.87 14.40 0.45
N ILE A 75 -58.47 13.14 0.69
CA ILE A 75 -58.77 12.00 -0.20
C ILE A 75 -60.29 11.76 -0.28
N PHE A 76 -61.00 11.82 0.85
CA PHE A 76 -62.46 11.67 0.88
C PHE A 76 -63.18 12.81 0.15
N TRP A 77 -62.66 14.04 0.26
CA TRP A 77 -63.16 15.20 -0.47
C TRP A 77 -62.93 15.08 -1.98
N GLN A 78 -61.72 14.73 -2.42
CA GLN A 78 -61.38 14.59 -3.83
C GLN A 78 -62.20 13.50 -4.54
N ARG A 79 -62.55 12.42 -3.84
CA ARG A 79 -63.35 11.32 -4.39
C ARG A 79 -64.86 11.52 -4.29
N GLY A 80 -65.35 12.62 -3.70
CA GLY A 80 -66.78 12.90 -3.54
C GLY A 80 -67.51 11.96 -2.56
N ILE A 81 -66.77 11.24 -1.71
CA ILE A 81 -67.29 10.14 -0.88
C ILE A 81 -67.99 10.64 0.40
N LEU A 82 -67.93 11.94 0.70
CA LEU A 82 -68.49 12.55 1.91
C LEU A 82 -70.04 12.47 2.00
N ALA A 83 -70.74 12.22 0.91
CA ALA A 83 -72.21 12.20 0.89
C ALA A 83 -72.84 10.81 1.10
N ASP A 84 -72.12 9.71 0.84
CA ASP A 84 -72.70 8.36 0.73
C ASP A 84 -72.51 7.45 1.97
N TYR A 85 -71.72 7.87 2.97
CA TYR A 85 -71.42 7.05 4.14
C TYR A 85 -72.12 7.54 5.42
N GLN A 86 -72.57 6.59 6.26
CA GLN A 86 -73.05 6.93 7.60
C GLN A 86 -71.92 7.61 8.43
N PRO A 87 -72.25 8.64 9.23
CA PRO A 87 -71.24 9.42 9.97
C PRO A 87 -70.37 8.57 10.91
N GLY A 88 -70.88 7.45 11.42
CA GLY A 88 -70.11 6.49 12.22
C GLY A 88 -69.00 5.76 11.45
N MET A 89 -69.21 5.47 10.17
CA MET A 89 -68.20 4.78 9.35
C MET A 89 -67.10 5.73 8.86
N LEU A 90 -67.45 6.99 8.62
CA LEU A 90 -66.51 8.03 8.19
C LEU A 90 -65.54 8.43 9.32
N THR A 91 -66.03 8.47 10.56
CA THR A 91 -65.19 8.68 11.75
C THR A 91 -64.23 7.51 12.01
N LEU A 92 -64.68 6.26 11.83
CA LEU A 92 -63.84 5.07 11.91
C LEU A 92 -62.71 5.07 10.87
N LEU A 93 -63.00 5.44 9.63
CA LEU A 93 -62.00 5.50 8.55
C LEU A 93 -60.97 6.61 8.79
N LEU A 94 -61.39 7.81 9.21
CA LEU A 94 -60.46 8.89 9.57
C LEU A 94 -59.60 8.51 10.79
N ALA A 95 -60.17 7.84 11.78
CA ALA A 95 -59.42 7.32 12.94
C ALA A 95 -58.39 6.26 12.51
N ALA A 96 -58.71 5.40 11.55
CA ALA A 96 -57.77 4.43 11.00
C ALA A 96 -56.60 5.10 10.26
N PHE A 97 -56.85 6.16 9.48
CA PHE A 97 -55.80 6.97 8.85
C PHE A 97 -54.91 7.69 9.89
N ALA A 98 -55.51 8.23 10.96
CA ALA A 98 -54.78 8.84 12.07
C ALA A 98 -53.86 7.85 12.79
N LEU A 99 -54.37 6.64 13.08
CA LEU A 99 -53.59 5.57 13.70
C LEU A 99 -52.47 5.06 12.79
N ALA A 100 -52.75 4.80 11.51
CA ALA A 100 -51.74 4.31 10.57
C ALA A 100 -50.62 5.34 10.33
N SER A 101 -50.96 6.62 10.24
CA SER A 101 -49.99 7.71 10.11
C SER A 101 -49.21 7.97 11.39
N ALA A 102 -49.83 7.87 12.57
CA ALA A 102 -49.13 7.93 13.85
C ALA A 102 -48.13 6.78 13.99
N LEU A 103 -48.52 5.54 13.62
CA LEU A 103 -47.66 4.36 13.70
C LEU A 103 -46.51 4.43 12.69
N SER A 104 -46.81 4.82 11.45
CA SER A 104 -45.80 5.02 10.39
C SER A 104 -44.85 6.15 10.74
N GLY A 105 -45.36 7.28 11.24
CA GLY A 105 -44.56 8.41 11.73
C GLY A 105 -43.68 8.02 12.91
N TRP A 106 -44.21 7.24 13.86
CA TRP A 106 -43.44 6.70 14.99
C TRP A 106 -42.31 5.76 14.54
N ILE A 107 -42.58 4.85 13.60
CA ILE A 107 -41.57 3.96 13.01
C ILE A 107 -40.51 4.76 12.24
N LEU A 108 -40.93 5.74 11.44
CA LEU A 108 -40.02 6.58 10.64
C LEU A 108 -39.12 7.43 11.54
N LEU A 109 -39.69 8.06 12.57
CA LEU A 109 -38.95 8.81 13.60
C LEU A 109 -37.98 7.88 14.34
N ARG A 110 -38.38 6.66 14.68
CA ARG A 110 -37.52 5.68 15.35
C ARG A 110 -36.38 5.19 14.45
N LEU A 111 -36.60 5.06 13.15
CA LEU A 111 -35.56 4.70 12.17
C LEU A 111 -34.61 5.85 11.85
N LEU A 112 -35.09 7.10 11.91
CA LEU A 112 -34.30 8.31 11.68
C LEU A 112 -33.57 8.81 12.93
N GLN A 113 -34.02 8.43 14.13
CA GLN A 113 -33.37 8.75 15.39
C GLN A 113 -32.05 7.98 15.52
N GLN A 114 -30.97 8.65 15.11
CA GLN A 114 -29.61 8.20 15.38
C GLN A 114 -29.26 8.56 16.82
N HIS A 115 -29.21 7.58 17.69
CA HIS A 115 -28.75 7.76 19.07
C HIS A 115 -27.28 7.39 19.21
N VAL A 116 -26.62 8.02 20.19
CA VAL A 116 -25.36 7.52 20.76
C VAL A 116 -25.63 6.16 21.38
N ASP A 117 -24.71 5.20 21.24
CA ASP A 117 -24.86 3.85 21.79
C ASP A 117 -25.08 3.92 23.31
N GLU A 118 -26.11 3.22 23.82
CA GLU A 118 -26.45 3.24 25.25
C GLU A 118 -25.34 2.63 26.12
N LYS A 119 -24.56 1.71 25.57
CA LYS A 119 -23.38 1.16 26.26
C LYS A 119 -22.33 2.23 26.50
N ARG A 120 -22.07 3.08 25.50
CA ARG A 120 -21.14 4.21 25.62
C ARG A 120 -21.67 5.28 26.57
N LEU A 121 -22.97 5.55 26.58
CA LEU A 121 -23.57 6.49 27.54
C LEU A 121 -23.46 5.99 28.99
N ALA A 122 -23.71 4.70 29.23
CA ALA A 122 -23.57 4.09 30.55
C ALA A 122 -22.12 4.15 31.05
N GLN A 123 -21.17 3.94 30.14
CA GLN A 123 -19.73 3.97 30.41
C GLN A 123 -19.21 5.32 30.95
N PHE A 124 -19.87 6.44 30.67
CA PHE A 124 -19.50 7.75 31.22
C PHE A 124 -20.40 8.20 32.38
N ALA A 125 -21.56 7.57 32.59
CA ALA A 125 -22.49 7.97 33.64
C ALA A 125 -21.92 7.83 35.06
N GLY A 126 -21.04 6.83 35.29
CA GLY A 126 -20.33 6.63 36.56
C GLY A 126 -19.22 7.65 36.84
N THR A 127 -18.77 8.37 35.81
CA THR A 127 -17.61 9.28 35.87
C THR A 127 -17.96 10.75 36.14
N ILE A 128 -19.24 11.07 36.34
CA ILE A 128 -19.75 12.45 36.43
C ILE A 128 -19.73 12.95 37.87
N LEU A 129 -19.18 14.14 38.08
CA LEU A 129 -19.19 14.80 39.39
C LEU A 129 -20.41 15.74 39.55
N PRO A 130 -20.82 16.07 40.79
CA PRO A 130 -21.93 16.99 41.03
C PRO A 130 -21.67 18.35 40.40
N ASP A 131 -22.72 18.96 39.84
CA ASP A 131 -22.70 20.26 39.15
C ASP A 131 -21.93 20.26 37.81
N GLU A 132 -21.44 19.11 37.34
CA GLU A 132 -20.90 18.96 35.99
C GLU A 132 -21.96 18.48 34.98
N THR A 133 -21.69 18.79 33.72
CA THR A 133 -22.41 18.26 32.56
C THR A 133 -21.44 17.72 31.54
N VAL A 134 -21.61 16.44 31.20
CA VAL A 134 -20.82 15.76 30.18
C VAL A 134 -21.62 15.71 28.90
N VAL A 135 -21.15 16.40 27.86
CA VAL A 135 -21.74 16.37 26.51
C VAL A 135 -20.96 15.35 25.68
N ILE A 136 -21.68 14.39 25.10
CA ILE A 136 -21.12 13.29 24.32
C ILE A 136 -21.68 13.36 22.90
N THR A 137 -20.81 13.34 21.91
CA THR A 137 -21.13 13.37 20.49
C THR A 137 -20.45 12.22 19.75
N GLU A 138 -21.19 11.47 18.93
CA GLU A 138 -20.60 10.53 17.98
C GLU A 138 -20.58 11.12 16.57
N VAL A 139 -19.39 11.34 16.03
CA VAL A 139 -19.20 11.95 14.71
C VAL A 139 -18.21 11.17 13.85
N GLU A 140 -18.22 11.42 12.54
CA GLU A 140 -17.15 10.91 11.67
C GLU A 140 -15.84 11.65 11.96
N ALA A 141 -14.70 10.98 11.77
CA ALA A 141 -13.38 11.56 12.08
C ALA A 141 -13.16 12.95 11.45
N SER A 142 -13.63 13.17 10.22
CA SER A 142 -13.53 14.45 9.51
C SER A 142 -14.39 15.59 10.08
N GLU A 143 -15.38 15.28 10.91
CA GLU A 143 -16.26 16.28 11.53
C GLU A 143 -15.81 16.70 12.93
N THR A 144 -14.75 16.06 13.45
CA THR A 144 -14.24 16.26 14.82
C THR A 144 -13.84 17.71 15.09
N ALA A 145 -13.04 18.33 14.23
CA ALA A 145 -12.69 19.75 14.33
C ALA A 145 -13.93 20.68 14.42
N ARG A 146 -14.99 20.40 13.65
CA ARG A 146 -16.24 21.19 13.66
C ARG A 146 -16.97 21.07 14.99
N VAL A 147 -16.99 19.87 15.57
CA VAL A 147 -17.56 19.63 16.90
C VAL A 147 -16.74 20.34 17.97
N LEU A 148 -15.41 20.26 17.90
CA LEU A 148 -14.52 20.89 18.87
C LEU A 148 -14.67 22.41 18.90
N VAL A 149 -14.82 23.04 17.74
CA VAL A 149 -15.14 24.47 17.67
C VAL A 149 -16.43 24.77 18.43
N ILE A 150 -17.50 23.99 18.24
CA ILE A 150 -18.78 24.21 18.94
C ILE A 150 -18.68 23.93 20.45
N LEU A 151 -17.89 22.92 20.86
CA LEU A 151 -17.67 22.61 22.27
C LEU A 151 -16.87 23.72 22.97
N ARG A 152 -15.89 24.32 22.27
CA ARG A 152 -15.00 25.36 22.81
C ARG A 152 -15.54 26.79 22.64
N ASP A 153 -16.51 27.01 21.76
CA ASP A 153 -17.16 28.30 21.50
C ASP A 153 -18.21 28.62 22.58
N VAL A 154 -17.72 28.87 23.80
CA VAL A 154 -18.52 29.18 24.97
C VAL A 154 -17.86 30.33 25.73
N GLU A 155 -18.63 31.33 26.15
CA GLU A 155 -18.14 32.51 26.91
C GLU A 155 -17.60 32.18 28.33
N ALA A 156 -17.70 30.93 28.79
CA ALA A 156 -17.26 30.46 30.10
C ALA A 156 -15.84 29.85 30.05
N GLU A 157 -15.37 29.23 31.15
CA GLU A 157 -14.12 28.44 31.15
C GLU A 157 -14.15 27.36 30.06
N ALA A 158 -13.05 27.24 29.31
CA ALA A 158 -12.91 26.25 28.25
C ALA A 158 -13.12 24.83 28.81
N PRO A 159 -14.00 24.01 28.21
CA PRO A 159 -14.26 22.67 28.73
C PRO A 159 -13.05 21.76 28.51
N VAL A 160 -12.91 20.77 29.39
CA VAL A 160 -11.99 19.67 29.16
C VAL A 160 -12.61 18.76 28.09
N THR A 161 -11.91 18.56 26.98
CA THR A 161 -12.39 17.77 25.84
C THR A 161 -11.54 16.52 25.65
N PHE A 162 -12.19 15.37 25.46
CA PHE A 162 -11.56 14.09 25.18
C PHE A 162 -12.13 13.50 23.88
N GLY A 163 -11.26 12.95 23.03
CA GLY A 163 -11.65 12.14 21.88
C GLY A 163 -11.32 10.67 22.14
N PHE A 164 -12.24 9.76 21.84
CA PHE A 164 -11.99 8.32 21.87
C PHE A 164 -12.27 7.72 20.50
N TYR A 165 -11.22 7.23 19.86
CA TYR A 165 -11.32 6.52 18.59
C TYR A 165 -11.59 5.02 18.83
N PRO A 166 -12.48 4.35 18.06
CA PRO A 166 -12.70 2.93 18.23
C PRO A 166 -11.45 2.11 17.87
N PRO A 167 -11.15 1.00 18.57
CA PRO A 167 -9.97 0.18 18.32
C PRO A 167 -9.96 -0.38 16.90
N PRO A 168 -8.78 -0.80 16.38
CA PRO A 168 -8.66 -1.21 15.00
C PRO A 168 -9.52 -2.44 14.71
N PRO A 169 -10.13 -2.54 13.51
CA PRO A 169 -11.05 -3.63 13.18
C PRO A 169 -10.37 -5.01 13.01
N ILE A 170 -9.08 -5.15 13.30
CA ILE A 170 -8.29 -6.38 13.07
C ILE A 170 -7.60 -6.77 14.38
N GLU A 171 -7.81 -8.02 14.83
CA GLU A 171 -7.08 -8.60 15.95
C GLU A 171 -5.57 -8.54 15.71
N SER A 172 -4.86 -7.97 16.68
CA SER A 172 -3.41 -7.89 16.67
C SER A 172 -2.84 -9.30 16.80
N THR A 173 -2.44 -9.91 15.69
CA THR A 173 -1.48 -11.02 15.70
C THR A 173 -0.08 -10.43 15.92
N THR A 174 0.11 -9.83 17.08
CA THR A 174 1.34 -9.17 17.50
C THR A 174 2.36 -10.23 17.86
N ARG A 175 3.20 -10.63 16.90
CA ARG A 175 4.54 -11.08 17.27
C ARG A 175 5.23 -9.90 17.95
N PRO A 176 5.87 -10.10 19.12
CA PRO A 176 6.66 -9.03 19.73
C PRO A 176 7.74 -8.61 18.75
N LEU A 177 7.68 -7.35 18.30
CA LEU A 177 8.68 -6.79 17.42
C LEU A 177 9.85 -6.32 18.28
N TRP A 178 10.94 -7.08 18.17
CA TRP A 178 12.32 -6.75 18.53
C TRP A 178 12.55 -6.32 19.98
N GLN A 179 13.00 -7.27 20.81
CA GLN A 179 13.47 -6.97 22.17
C GLN A 179 14.94 -6.49 22.17
N GLU A 180 15.78 -7.00 21.25
CA GLU A 180 17.19 -6.59 21.09
C GLU A 180 17.64 -6.78 19.63
N ARG A 181 18.54 -5.90 19.14
CA ARG A 181 19.18 -6.04 17.82
C ARG A 181 20.15 -7.24 17.84
N PRO A 182 20.03 -8.22 16.94
CA PRO A 182 20.96 -9.34 16.89
C PRO A 182 22.34 -8.90 16.41
N SER A 183 23.38 -9.57 16.91
CA SER A 183 24.76 -9.32 16.48
C SER A 183 24.97 -9.70 15.02
N SER A 184 25.98 -9.09 14.36
CA SER A 184 26.32 -9.39 12.96
C SER A 184 26.59 -10.88 12.72
N GLN A 185 27.15 -11.58 13.71
CA GLN A 185 27.39 -13.02 13.63
C GLN A 185 26.08 -13.82 13.63
N ARG A 186 25.11 -13.48 14.50
CA ARG A 186 23.79 -14.12 14.52
C ARG A 186 23.06 -13.93 13.21
N LEU A 187 23.19 -12.76 12.58
CA LEU A 187 22.59 -12.48 11.28
C LEU A 187 23.10 -13.43 10.18
N LEU A 188 24.42 -13.67 10.13
CA LEU A 188 25.04 -14.59 9.15
C LEU A 188 24.63 -16.05 9.43
N GLU A 189 24.65 -16.48 10.69
CA GLU A 189 24.22 -17.82 11.09
C GLU A 189 22.74 -18.08 10.76
N ASN A 190 21.89 -17.07 10.95
CA ASN A 190 20.47 -17.15 10.62
C ASN A 190 20.24 -17.16 9.11
N ALA A 191 21.01 -16.41 8.33
CA ALA A 191 20.98 -16.47 6.87
C ALA A 191 21.34 -17.86 6.35
N ALA A 192 22.43 -18.45 6.88
CA ALA A 192 22.87 -19.80 6.54
C ALA A 192 21.83 -20.87 6.93
N ARG A 193 21.27 -20.76 8.14
CA ARG A 193 20.21 -21.66 8.62
C ARG A 193 18.96 -21.59 7.75
N LEU A 194 18.55 -20.37 7.35
CA LEU A 194 17.40 -20.16 6.48
C LEU A 194 17.63 -20.84 5.13
N ALA A 195 18.79 -20.60 4.50
CA ALA A 195 19.15 -21.18 3.21
C ALA A 195 19.14 -22.72 3.23
N GLY A 196 19.65 -23.35 4.29
CA GLY A 196 19.65 -24.80 4.45
C GLY A 196 18.27 -25.41 4.72
N SER A 197 17.34 -24.64 5.30
CA SER A 197 15.98 -25.11 5.63
C SER A 197 14.97 -24.97 4.50
N MET A 198 15.26 -24.14 3.49
CA MET A 198 14.34 -23.81 2.41
C MET A 198 14.40 -24.82 1.27
N LEU A 199 13.41 -25.72 1.23
CA LEU A 199 13.16 -26.54 0.05
C LEU A 199 12.31 -25.76 -0.95
N VAL A 200 12.82 -25.60 -2.17
CA VAL A 200 12.18 -24.84 -3.24
C VAL A 200 11.68 -25.80 -4.31
N SER A 201 10.47 -25.57 -4.82
CA SER A 201 9.94 -26.30 -5.96
C SER A 201 9.36 -25.34 -7.00
N ARG A 202 9.80 -25.50 -8.25
CA ARG A 202 9.26 -24.78 -9.40
C ARG A 202 7.89 -25.31 -9.85
N GLU A 203 7.47 -26.46 -9.33
CA GLU A 203 6.17 -27.08 -9.61
C GLU A 203 5.15 -26.84 -8.49
N ALA A 204 5.57 -26.24 -7.37
CA ALA A 204 4.67 -25.86 -6.30
C ALA A 204 3.62 -24.88 -6.82
N GLN A 205 2.41 -24.97 -6.25
CA GLN A 205 1.32 -24.06 -6.56
C GLN A 205 1.37 -22.87 -5.59
N PRO A 206 1.11 -21.63 -6.07
CA PRO A 206 1.03 -20.48 -5.20
C PRO A 206 -0.07 -20.68 -4.16
N ARG A 207 0.28 -20.56 -2.89
CA ARG A 207 -0.64 -20.65 -1.76
C ARG A 207 -0.49 -19.42 -0.88
N GLY A 208 -1.61 -18.95 -0.34
CA GLY A 208 -1.68 -17.76 0.49
C GLY A 208 -2.40 -16.58 -0.18
N GLN A 209 -2.49 -15.48 0.56
CA GLN A 209 -3.13 -14.26 0.06
C GLN A 209 -2.24 -13.56 -0.98
N SER A 210 -2.85 -12.91 -1.97
CA SER A 210 -2.11 -12.10 -2.94
C SER A 210 -1.41 -10.93 -2.25
N PHE A 211 -0.21 -10.57 -2.73
CA PHE A 211 0.52 -9.41 -2.22
C PHE A 211 -0.28 -8.10 -2.32
N LEU A 212 -1.13 -7.96 -3.34
CA LEU A 212 -2.05 -6.83 -3.48
C LEU A 212 -3.15 -6.82 -2.39
N ARG A 213 -3.61 -7.98 -1.93
CA ARG A 213 -4.55 -8.05 -0.82
C ARG A 213 -3.85 -7.67 0.49
N ARG A 214 -2.66 -8.24 0.75
CA ARG A 214 -1.83 -7.88 1.92
C ARG A 214 -1.54 -6.38 1.97
N LEU A 215 -1.13 -5.79 0.84
CA LEU A 215 -0.88 -4.35 0.76
C LEU A 215 -2.12 -3.51 1.06
N ARG A 216 -3.31 -3.92 0.59
CA ARG A 216 -4.57 -3.23 0.92
C ARG A 216 -4.93 -3.34 2.40
N GLU A 217 -4.68 -4.49 3.02
CA GLU A 217 -4.87 -4.66 4.47
C GLU A 217 -3.89 -3.78 5.27
N VAL A 218 -2.64 -3.68 4.82
CA VAL A 218 -1.63 -2.78 5.40
C VAL A 218 -2.03 -1.31 5.26
N GLU A 219 -2.39 -0.89 4.05
CA GLU A 219 -2.84 0.47 3.77
C GLU A 219 -4.06 0.86 4.61
N GLY A 220 -5.08 0.00 4.69
CA GLY A 220 -6.28 0.28 5.48
C GLY A 220 -5.99 0.50 6.96
N VAL A 221 -5.04 -0.26 7.53
CA VAL A 221 -4.62 -0.06 8.93
C VAL A 221 -3.80 1.22 9.11
N LEU A 222 -2.90 1.54 8.18
CA LEU A 222 -2.09 2.75 8.25
C LEU A 222 -2.95 4.02 8.07
N GLU A 223 -3.94 3.98 7.18
CA GLU A 223 -4.92 5.06 7.02
C GLU A 223 -5.78 5.22 8.27
N TRP A 224 -6.24 4.11 8.86
CA TRP A 224 -6.98 4.11 10.11
C TRP A 224 -6.16 4.71 11.27
N ALA A 225 -4.91 4.28 11.44
CA ALA A 225 -4.03 4.78 12.51
C ALA A 225 -3.74 6.27 12.33
N ASN A 226 -3.49 6.70 11.09
CA ASN A 226 -3.33 8.12 10.80
C ASN A 226 -4.60 8.94 11.10
N ALA A 227 -5.79 8.41 10.78
CA ALA A 227 -7.05 9.11 11.08
C ALA A 227 -7.30 9.20 12.59
N SER A 228 -7.01 8.13 13.33
CA SER A 228 -7.12 8.09 14.80
C SER A 228 -6.17 9.11 15.45
N LEU A 229 -4.88 9.06 15.13
CA LEU A 229 -3.89 9.98 15.67
C LEU A 229 -4.13 11.44 15.27
N ALA A 230 -4.66 11.70 14.07
CA ALA A 230 -5.02 13.07 13.65
C ALA A 230 -6.16 13.65 14.49
N VAL A 231 -7.10 12.81 14.92
CA VAL A 231 -8.18 13.22 15.84
C VAL A 231 -7.61 13.59 17.21
N SER A 232 -6.68 12.80 17.74
CA SER A 232 -5.94 13.14 18.98
C SER A 232 -5.23 14.48 18.85
N ALA A 233 -4.73 14.83 17.65
CA ALA A 233 -4.07 16.10 17.38
C ALA A 233 -5.00 17.30 17.52
N GLU A 234 -6.19 17.18 16.93
CA GLU A 234 -7.21 18.23 17.01
C GLU A 234 -7.66 18.46 18.46
N MET A 235 -7.68 17.42 19.29
CA MET A 235 -8.07 17.49 20.71
C MET A 235 -7.05 18.24 21.58
N HIS A 236 -5.84 18.54 21.08
CA HIS A 236 -4.72 19.12 21.87
C HIS A 236 -4.31 18.25 23.06
N GLN A 237 -4.50 16.94 22.96
CA GLN A 237 -4.05 15.98 23.97
C GLN A 237 -2.53 15.79 23.88
N ALA A 238 -1.91 15.35 24.98
CA ALA A 238 -0.49 15.03 24.99
C ALA A 238 -0.21 13.87 24.02
N PHE A 239 0.79 14.06 23.16
CA PHE A 239 1.22 13.03 22.21
C PHE A 239 2.38 12.22 22.75
N THR A 240 2.33 10.91 22.46
CA THR A 240 3.55 10.11 22.49
C THR A 240 4.47 10.54 21.34
N LEU A 241 5.79 10.56 21.57
CA LEU A 241 6.78 10.90 20.54
C LEU A 241 6.65 10.03 19.27
N SER A 242 6.26 8.77 19.44
CA SER A 242 6.02 7.83 18.34
C SER A 242 4.78 8.18 17.52
N ALA A 243 3.73 8.73 18.14
CA ALA A 243 2.52 9.18 17.44
C ALA A 243 2.79 10.42 16.60
N GLU A 244 3.47 11.42 17.17
CA GLU A 244 3.90 12.63 16.46
C GLU A 244 4.76 12.26 15.23
N TRP A 245 5.78 11.41 15.44
CA TRP A 245 6.64 10.97 14.35
C TRP A 245 5.89 10.22 13.24
N LEU A 246 4.89 9.39 13.58
CA LEU A 246 4.10 8.67 12.59
C LEU A 246 3.23 9.62 11.76
N LEU A 247 2.62 10.62 12.40
CA LEU A 247 1.81 11.67 11.74
C LEU A 247 2.68 12.53 10.80
N ASP A 248 3.83 12.98 11.28
CA ASP A 248 4.77 13.79 10.49
C ASP A 248 5.23 13.06 9.23
N ASN A 249 5.30 11.73 9.27
CA ASN A 249 5.76 10.89 8.16
C ASN A 249 4.63 10.27 7.34
N ALA A 250 3.36 10.59 7.61
CA ALA A 250 2.22 9.98 6.95
C ALA A 250 2.22 10.15 5.42
N TYR A 251 2.66 11.32 4.92
CA TYR A 251 2.73 11.59 3.48
C TYR A 251 3.68 10.62 2.76
N LEU A 252 4.83 10.35 3.37
CA LEU A 252 5.86 9.47 2.84
C LEU A 252 5.38 8.03 2.80
N ILE A 253 4.69 7.60 3.85
CA ILE A 253 4.10 6.25 3.93
C ILE A 253 3.07 6.05 2.80
N ARG A 254 2.19 7.04 2.57
CA ARG A 254 1.20 7.01 1.48
C ARG A 254 1.84 6.97 0.09
N GLU A 255 2.92 7.72 -0.11
CA GLU A 255 3.71 7.68 -1.35
C GLU A 255 4.29 6.28 -1.58
N GLN A 256 4.93 5.69 -0.57
CA GLN A 256 5.49 4.33 -0.66
C GLN A 256 4.43 3.27 -0.99
N VAL A 257 3.24 3.35 -0.37
CA VAL A 257 2.13 2.44 -0.67
C VAL A 257 1.66 2.59 -2.11
N THR A 258 1.55 3.84 -2.59
CA THR A 258 1.11 4.15 -3.95
C THR A 258 2.09 3.62 -5.00
N ASP A 259 3.38 3.83 -4.78
CA ASP A 259 4.44 3.34 -5.67
C ASP A 259 4.53 1.81 -5.68
N LEU A 260 4.40 1.19 -4.51
CA LEU A 260 4.41 -0.26 -4.38
C LEU A 260 3.20 -0.89 -5.09
N ARG A 261 2.01 -0.28 -4.98
CA ARG A 261 0.80 -0.72 -5.69
C ARG A 261 0.99 -0.71 -7.20
N ARG A 262 1.63 0.33 -7.75
CA ARG A 262 1.96 0.44 -9.19
C ARG A 262 2.98 -0.62 -9.62
N SER A 263 3.92 -0.96 -8.74
CA SER A 263 5.03 -1.88 -8.99
C SER A 263 4.68 -3.38 -8.78
N LEU A 264 3.45 -3.69 -8.36
CA LEU A 264 2.94 -5.03 -8.08
C LEU A 264 2.10 -5.71 -9.22
N PRO A 265 2.46 -5.70 -10.52
CA PRO A 265 1.75 -6.53 -11.50
C PRO A 265 1.99 -8.02 -11.24
N GLN A 266 0.92 -8.77 -11.02
CA GLN A 266 0.92 -10.20 -10.67
C GLN A 266 1.62 -11.12 -11.69
N LYS A 267 1.74 -10.67 -12.96
CA LYS A 267 2.38 -11.43 -14.05
C LYS A 267 3.90 -11.63 -13.88
N TYR A 268 4.60 -10.73 -13.17
CA TYR A 268 6.05 -10.82 -12.97
C TYR A 268 6.40 -11.76 -11.81
N TYR A 269 5.67 -11.69 -10.71
CA TYR A 269 6.00 -12.41 -9.48
C TYR A 269 5.39 -13.81 -9.38
N GLY A 270 4.41 -14.15 -10.21
CA GLY A 270 3.82 -15.50 -10.27
C GLY A 270 4.73 -16.59 -10.84
N LYS A 271 5.95 -16.22 -11.28
CA LYS A 271 6.95 -17.13 -11.87
C LYS A 271 8.16 -17.35 -10.97
N LEU A 272 8.18 -16.74 -9.78
CA LEU A 272 9.27 -16.89 -8.84
C LEU A 272 9.27 -18.28 -8.20
N PRO A 273 10.45 -18.80 -7.80
CA PRO A 273 10.55 -20.06 -7.08
C PRO A 273 9.76 -20.00 -5.77
N LEU A 274 8.92 -21.01 -5.54
CA LEU A 274 8.04 -21.09 -4.38
C LEU A 274 8.60 -22.06 -3.34
N ILE A 275 8.35 -21.76 -2.07
CA ILE A 275 8.68 -22.64 -0.95
C ILE A 275 7.80 -23.89 -1.02
N ALA A 276 8.41 -25.07 -0.97
CA ALA A 276 7.75 -26.36 -1.19
C ALA A 276 6.96 -26.85 0.04
N SER A 277 7.46 -26.59 1.25
CA SER A 277 6.91 -27.15 2.50
C SER A 277 7.06 -26.20 3.69
N GLY A 278 6.31 -26.46 4.76
CA GLY A 278 6.33 -25.67 6.00
C GLY A 278 5.24 -24.58 6.07
N PRO A 279 5.29 -23.71 7.10
CA PRO A 279 4.26 -22.69 7.35
C PRO A 279 4.11 -21.65 6.23
N GLN A 280 5.18 -21.46 5.45
CA GLN A 280 5.25 -20.50 4.35
C GLN A 280 5.13 -21.16 2.96
N ALA A 281 4.71 -22.43 2.90
CA ALA A 281 4.60 -23.17 1.65
C ALA A 281 3.69 -22.43 0.64
N GLY A 282 4.17 -22.32 -0.59
CA GLY A 282 3.50 -21.63 -1.70
C GLY A 282 3.68 -20.11 -1.74
N LEU A 283 4.46 -19.52 -0.84
CA LEU A 283 4.98 -18.16 -0.98
C LEU A 283 6.31 -18.15 -1.76
N PRO A 284 6.64 -17.07 -2.49
CA PRO A 284 7.95 -16.88 -3.10
C PRO A 284 9.06 -16.91 -2.05
N ARG A 285 10.14 -17.64 -2.32
CA ARG A 285 11.29 -17.73 -1.39
C ARG A 285 11.86 -16.35 -1.06
N VAL A 286 12.01 -15.48 -2.05
CA VAL A 286 12.48 -14.09 -1.84
C VAL A 286 11.63 -13.29 -0.84
N TYR A 287 10.33 -13.56 -0.72
CA TYR A 287 9.48 -12.86 0.25
C TYR A 287 9.85 -13.24 1.69
N ASP A 288 10.14 -14.52 1.94
CA ASP A 288 10.61 -14.97 3.26
C ASP A 288 12.03 -14.50 3.56
N VAL A 289 12.91 -14.50 2.54
CA VAL A 289 14.25 -13.90 2.66
C VAL A 289 14.16 -12.43 3.06
N ALA A 290 13.30 -11.64 2.42
CA ALA A 290 13.07 -10.24 2.78
C ALA A 290 12.50 -10.11 4.20
N SER A 291 11.55 -10.97 4.59
CA SER A 291 10.98 -10.97 5.94
C SER A 291 12.04 -11.26 7.00
N LYS A 292 12.96 -12.19 6.70
CA LYS A 292 14.06 -12.51 7.61
C LYS A 292 15.08 -11.38 7.70
N ILE A 293 15.44 -10.74 6.59
CA ILE A 293 16.31 -9.56 6.60
C ILE A 293 15.72 -8.44 7.47
N VAL A 294 14.44 -8.13 7.31
CA VAL A 294 13.76 -7.07 8.09
C VAL A 294 13.65 -7.45 9.56
N SER A 295 13.27 -8.69 9.87
CA SER A 295 13.13 -9.12 11.27
C SER A 295 14.47 -9.22 12.00
N GLU A 296 15.55 -9.65 11.33
CA GLU A 296 16.90 -9.70 11.91
C GLU A 296 17.57 -8.33 12.00
N SER A 297 17.19 -7.35 11.18
CA SER A 297 17.73 -6.00 11.28
C SER A 297 17.01 -5.13 12.32
N GLY A 298 15.94 -5.63 12.94
CA GLY A 298 15.10 -4.79 13.81
C GLY A 298 14.36 -3.69 13.05
N GLY A 299 14.18 -3.85 11.74
CA GLY A 299 13.67 -2.79 10.86
C GLY A 299 14.71 -1.77 10.40
N ALA A 300 15.95 -1.82 10.89
CA ALA A 300 17.05 -0.92 10.51
C ALA A 300 17.86 -1.49 9.34
N LEU A 301 17.39 -1.27 8.12
CA LEU A 301 18.05 -1.74 6.91
C LEU A 301 19.17 -0.79 6.48
N GLU A 302 20.35 -1.37 6.35
CA GLU A 302 21.50 -0.76 5.70
C GLU A 302 21.93 -1.61 4.50
N LEU A 303 22.55 -0.97 3.50
CA LEU A 303 23.03 -1.67 2.30
C LEU A 303 23.98 -2.81 2.64
N GLU A 304 24.86 -2.62 3.61
CA GLU A 304 25.83 -3.62 4.07
C GLU A 304 25.18 -4.79 4.80
N ILE A 305 24.09 -4.55 5.55
CA ILE A 305 23.33 -5.62 6.21
C ILE A 305 22.68 -6.52 5.15
N ILE A 306 22.03 -5.92 4.16
CA ILE A 306 21.41 -6.65 3.05
C ILE A 306 22.49 -7.44 2.29
N ARG A 307 23.62 -6.80 1.95
CA ARG A 307 24.76 -7.44 1.27
C ARG A 307 25.25 -8.67 2.04
N LYS A 308 25.62 -8.50 3.32
CA LYS A 308 26.16 -9.58 4.17
C LYS A 308 25.18 -10.74 4.31
N PHE A 309 23.90 -10.45 4.49
CA PHE A 309 22.86 -11.48 4.55
C PHE A 309 22.79 -12.28 3.25
N LEU A 310 22.70 -11.60 2.10
CA LEU A 310 22.59 -12.25 0.80
C LEU A 310 23.83 -13.07 0.43
N VAL A 311 25.02 -12.58 0.77
CA VAL A 311 26.27 -13.34 0.55
C VAL A 311 26.29 -14.61 1.38
N ALA A 312 25.94 -14.54 2.67
CA ALA A 312 25.87 -15.72 3.53
C ALA A 312 24.78 -16.71 3.10
N PHE A 313 23.63 -16.21 2.65
CA PHE A 313 22.54 -17.03 2.14
C PHE A 313 22.95 -17.76 0.84
N GLN A 314 23.51 -17.02 -0.12
CA GLN A 314 23.88 -17.54 -1.44
C GLN A 314 25.11 -18.46 -1.40
N ALA A 315 25.92 -18.41 -0.34
CA ALA A 315 27.00 -19.37 -0.12
C ALA A 315 26.50 -20.82 0.04
N ILE A 316 25.23 -21.00 0.43
CA ILE A 316 24.60 -22.32 0.54
C ILE A 316 23.71 -22.60 -0.67
N THR A 317 22.81 -21.67 -1.00
CA THR A 317 21.88 -21.84 -2.12
C THR A 317 21.77 -20.54 -2.92
N PRO A 318 22.14 -20.53 -4.22
CA PRO A 318 22.03 -19.33 -5.04
C PRO A 318 20.56 -18.90 -5.21
N LEU A 319 20.36 -17.58 -5.27
CA LEU A 319 19.08 -16.98 -5.62
C LEU A 319 18.99 -16.85 -7.14
N ASP A 320 17.81 -17.12 -7.69
CA ASP A 320 17.56 -16.94 -9.12
C ASP A 320 17.62 -15.43 -9.46
N ILE A 321 17.99 -15.09 -10.70
CA ILE A 321 18.11 -13.69 -11.18
C ILE A 321 16.82 -12.91 -10.89
N GLY A 322 15.66 -13.51 -11.19
CA GLY A 322 14.35 -12.91 -10.94
C GLY A 322 14.03 -12.72 -9.45
N GLU A 323 14.57 -13.55 -8.56
CA GLU A 323 14.42 -13.37 -7.11
C GLU A 323 15.19 -12.16 -6.61
N LEU A 324 16.44 -11.99 -7.03
CA LEU A 324 17.26 -10.82 -6.66
C LEU A 324 16.62 -9.52 -7.17
N TRP A 325 16.04 -9.52 -8.38
CA TRP A 325 15.29 -8.38 -8.90
C TRP A 325 13.97 -8.10 -8.17
N ALA A 326 13.35 -9.13 -7.59
CA ALA A 326 12.13 -8.98 -6.79
C ALA A 326 12.41 -8.50 -5.35
N LEU A 327 13.65 -8.68 -4.85
CA LEU A 327 14.04 -8.32 -3.48
C LEU A 327 13.69 -6.89 -3.06
N PRO A 328 13.92 -5.83 -3.87
CA PRO A 328 13.60 -4.45 -3.48
C PRO A 328 12.12 -4.30 -3.13
N LEU A 329 11.26 -4.90 -3.96
CA LEU A 329 9.83 -4.85 -3.79
C LEU A 329 9.41 -5.62 -2.54
N MET A 330 9.99 -6.81 -2.31
CA MET A 330 9.67 -7.63 -1.14
C MET A 330 10.11 -6.96 0.16
N LEU A 331 11.28 -6.30 0.17
CA LEU A 331 11.73 -5.53 1.32
C LEU A 331 10.77 -4.37 1.64
N ARG A 332 10.31 -3.61 0.62
CA ARG A 332 9.31 -2.54 0.82
C ARG A 332 8.02 -3.08 1.43
N LEU A 333 7.51 -4.21 0.90
CA LEU A 333 6.30 -4.83 1.42
C LEU A 333 6.48 -5.27 2.88
N GLN A 334 7.62 -5.87 3.21
CA GLN A 334 7.93 -6.31 4.58
C GLN A 334 8.09 -5.14 5.56
N LEU A 335 8.73 -4.04 5.15
CA LEU A 335 8.81 -2.84 5.97
C LEU A 335 7.42 -2.23 6.25
N LEU A 336 6.55 -2.19 5.24
CA LEU A 336 5.17 -1.71 5.44
C LEU A 336 4.35 -2.66 6.32
N GLU A 337 4.55 -3.98 6.21
CA GLU A 337 3.95 -4.94 7.14
C GLU A 337 4.44 -4.74 8.58
N CYS A 338 5.72 -4.39 8.78
CA CYS A 338 6.26 -4.03 10.10
C CYS A 338 5.68 -2.70 10.61
N LEU A 339 5.63 -1.68 9.75
CA LEU A 339 5.05 -0.38 10.07
C LEU A 339 3.58 -0.50 10.46
N ARG A 340 2.81 -1.38 9.82
CA ARG A 340 1.44 -1.70 10.21
C ARG A 340 1.35 -2.14 11.67
N VAL A 341 2.23 -3.04 12.10
CA VAL A 341 2.24 -3.54 13.48
C VAL A 341 2.65 -2.45 14.46
N LEU A 342 3.68 -1.66 14.13
CA LEU A 342 4.10 -0.52 14.94
C LEU A 342 3.00 0.55 15.05
N ALA A 343 2.30 0.85 13.96
CA ALA A 343 1.20 1.82 13.95
C ALA A 343 0.05 1.40 14.88
N ILE A 344 -0.31 0.11 14.88
CA ILE A 344 -1.31 -0.43 15.83
C ILE A 344 -0.81 -0.26 17.28
N GLN A 345 0.46 -0.52 17.56
CA GLN A 345 1.03 -0.39 18.91
C GLN A 345 1.10 1.06 19.37
N VAL A 346 1.47 1.99 18.47
CA VAL A 346 1.53 3.43 18.74
C VAL A 346 0.13 3.97 19.02
N ASP A 347 -0.86 3.58 18.21
CA ASP A 347 -2.25 3.99 18.45
C ASP A 347 -2.80 3.44 19.77
N LEU A 348 -2.54 2.17 20.08
CA LEU A 348 -2.95 1.58 21.36
C LEU A 348 -2.33 2.32 22.56
N GLN A 349 -1.06 2.74 22.45
CA GLN A 349 -0.40 3.54 23.48
C GLN A 349 -1.02 4.93 23.58
N GLN A 350 -1.26 5.58 22.46
CA GLN A 350 -1.90 6.90 22.43
C GLN A 350 -3.30 6.83 23.08
N SER A 351 -4.10 5.82 22.75
CA SER A 351 -5.41 5.60 23.36
C SER A 351 -5.31 5.34 24.88
N GLN A 352 -4.32 4.57 25.34
CA GLN A 352 -4.08 4.37 26.77
C GLN A 352 -3.62 5.65 27.48
N SER A 353 -2.84 6.49 26.82
CA SER A 353 -2.43 7.80 27.33
C SER A 353 -3.64 8.73 27.48
N GLU A 354 -4.55 8.75 26.50
CA GLU A 354 -5.80 9.52 26.53
C GLU A 354 -6.75 9.05 27.65
N GLU A 355 -6.86 7.73 27.84
CA GLU A 355 -7.62 7.16 28.94
C GLU A 355 -6.99 7.50 30.30
N ALA A 356 -5.67 7.48 30.41
CA ALA A 356 -4.96 7.85 31.63
C ALA A 356 -5.14 9.34 31.97
N ASP A 357 -5.08 10.23 30.98
CA ASP A 357 -5.34 11.67 31.15
C ASP A 357 -6.80 11.92 31.58
N PHE A 358 -7.76 11.24 30.96
CA PHE A 358 -9.16 11.28 31.40
C PHE A 358 -9.30 10.88 32.87
N TRP A 359 -8.74 9.74 33.26
CA TRP A 359 -8.84 9.25 34.63
C TRP A 359 -8.08 10.11 35.64
N ALA A 360 -6.90 10.62 35.28
CA ALA A 360 -6.15 11.55 36.11
C ALA A 360 -6.98 12.82 36.36
N ASN A 361 -7.55 13.42 35.32
CA ASN A 361 -8.42 14.58 35.44
C ASN A 361 -9.64 14.30 36.36
N ARG A 362 -10.28 13.14 36.22
CA ARG A 362 -11.42 12.74 37.08
C ARG A 362 -11.02 12.53 38.53
N LEU A 363 -9.89 11.87 38.79
CA LEU A 363 -9.39 11.62 40.14
C LEU A 363 -8.96 12.91 40.85
N ILE A 364 -8.24 13.80 40.14
CA ILE A 364 -7.83 15.11 40.65
C ILE A 364 -9.06 15.93 41.03
N THR A 365 -10.05 16.00 40.13
CA THR A 365 -11.29 16.76 40.38
C THR A 365 -12.08 16.16 41.55
N ALA A 366 -12.16 14.83 41.65
CA ALA A 366 -12.80 14.14 42.77
C ALA A 366 -12.08 14.37 44.11
N ALA A 367 -10.75 14.34 44.11
CA ALA A 367 -9.90 14.58 45.27
C ALA A 367 -10.07 16.00 45.83
N ARG A 368 -10.18 17.01 44.96
CA ARG A 368 -10.42 18.41 45.33
C ARG A 368 -11.78 18.63 46.01
N HIS A 369 -12.78 17.79 45.70
CA HIS A 369 -14.12 17.92 46.28
C HIS A 369 -14.32 17.13 47.57
N SER A 370 -14.08 15.82 47.60
CA SER A 370 -14.20 15.01 48.82
C SER A 370 -13.58 13.61 48.73
N SER A 371 -13.04 13.10 49.84
CA SER A 371 -12.44 11.76 49.92
C SER A 371 -13.43 10.63 49.59
N SER A 372 -14.72 10.79 49.93
CA SER A 372 -15.78 9.82 49.57
C SER A 372 -16.10 9.75 48.08
N ARG A 373 -15.79 10.81 47.33
CA ARG A 373 -15.93 10.83 45.86
C ARG A 373 -14.72 10.22 45.19
N LEU A 374 -13.53 10.49 45.74
CA LEU A 374 -12.30 9.83 45.31
C LEU A 374 -12.42 8.30 45.41
N LEU A 375 -12.96 7.76 46.52
CA LEU A 375 -13.19 6.32 46.67
C LEU A 375 -14.16 5.74 45.63
N ARG A 376 -15.23 6.46 45.27
CA ARG A 376 -16.16 6.04 44.21
C ARG A 376 -15.53 6.07 42.82
N MET A 377 -14.72 7.09 42.53
CA MET A 377 -13.97 7.14 41.26
C MET A 377 -12.93 6.03 41.18
N MET A 378 -12.28 5.70 42.30
CA MET A 378 -11.37 4.55 42.37
C MET A 378 -12.10 3.23 42.13
N GLU A 379 -13.31 3.04 42.67
CA GLU A 379 -14.12 1.84 42.41
C GLU A 379 -14.44 1.68 40.92
N GLU A 380 -14.91 2.74 40.27
CA GLU A 380 -15.19 2.75 38.82
C GLU A 380 -13.91 2.50 37.98
N LEU A 381 -12.77 3.08 38.39
CA LEU A 381 -11.48 2.84 37.73
C LEU A 381 -11.07 1.37 37.80
N VAL A 382 -11.18 0.76 38.99
CA VAL A 382 -10.82 -0.64 39.24
C VAL A 382 -11.74 -1.60 38.47
N GLU A 383 -13.04 -1.32 38.42
CA GLU A 383 -14.00 -2.13 37.66
C GLU A 383 -13.72 -2.09 36.16
N ARG A 384 -13.30 -0.94 35.64
CA ARG A 384 -13.02 -0.75 34.21
C ARG A 384 -11.67 -1.30 33.77
N HIS A 385 -10.66 -1.22 34.64
CA HIS A 385 -9.31 -1.70 34.36
C HIS A 385 -8.87 -2.74 35.42
N PRO A 386 -9.49 -3.94 35.46
CA PRO A 386 -9.11 -4.95 36.45
C PRO A 386 -7.65 -5.40 36.29
N GLU A 387 -7.14 -5.38 35.05
CA GLU A 387 -5.74 -5.65 34.70
C GLU A 387 -5.17 -4.45 33.91
N PRO A 388 -4.65 -3.41 34.59
CA PRO A 388 -4.09 -2.24 33.90
C PRO A 388 -2.81 -2.62 33.15
N THR A 389 -2.57 -2.00 32.00
CA THR A 389 -1.31 -2.16 31.27
C THR A 389 -0.20 -1.34 31.92
N ALA A 390 1.06 -1.76 31.75
CA ALA A 390 2.23 -1.03 32.24
C ALA A 390 2.29 0.42 31.72
N HIS A 391 1.90 0.62 30.46
CA HIS A 391 1.85 1.94 29.84
C HIS A 391 0.78 2.83 30.47
N PHE A 392 -0.46 2.35 30.59
CA PHE A 392 -1.54 3.09 31.27
C PHE A 392 -1.15 3.46 32.71
N ALA A 393 -0.54 2.53 33.45
CA ALA A 393 -0.05 2.79 34.80
C ALA A 393 1.02 3.89 34.85
N SER A 394 1.97 3.86 33.92
CA SER A 394 3.04 4.86 33.83
C SER A 394 2.49 6.26 33.54
N GLU A 395 1.59 6.40 32.57
CA GLU A 395 0.98 7.69 32.21
C GLU A 395 0.09 8.22 33.35
N LEU A 396 -0.73 7.36 33.96
CA LEU A 396 -1.58 7.76 35.08
C LEU A 396 -0.76 8.25 36.28
N MET A 397 0.35 7.59 36.59
CA MET A 397 1.27 8.02 37.65
C MET A 397 1.97 9.34 37.32
N ALA A 398 2.36 9.56 36.05
CA ALA A 398 2.98 10.81 35.62
C ALA A 398 2.04 12.02 35.82
N HIS A 399 0.74 11.86 35.54
CA HIS A 399 -0.25 12.92 35.74
C HIS A 399 -0.65 13.15 37.21
N LEU A 400 -0.51 12.15 38.08
CA LEU A 400 -0.89 12.22 39.50
C LEU A 400 0.28 12.50 40.44
N TYR A 401 1.49 12.74 39.93
CA TYR A 401 2.70 12.87 40.74
C TYR A 401 2.61 13.99 41.80
N ASP A 402 1.95 15.10 41.49
CA ASP A 402 1.81 16.26 42.38
C ASP A 402 0.58 16.20 43.31
N GLU A 403 -0.23 15.13 43.27
CA GLU A 403 -1.54 15.07 43.92
C GLU A 403 -1.53 14.15 45.16
N GLU A 404 -1.28 14.75 46.33
CA GLU A 404 -1.05 14.06 47.62
C GLU A 404 -2.20 13.13 48.06
N ALA A 405 -3.44 13.45 47.69
CA ALA A 405 -4.63 12.71 48.12
C ALA A 405 -4.91 11.45 47.28
N ALA A 406 -4.61 11.48 45.98
CA ALA A 406 -4.93 10.40 45.04
C ALA A 406 -3.75 9.46 44.83
N LEU A 407 -2.52 9.98 44.87
CA LEU A 407 -1.30 9.23 44.54
C LEU A 407 -1.10 7.95 45.39
N PRO A 408 -1.26 7.94 46.73
CA PRO A 408 -1.07 6.71 47.52
C PRO A 408 -2.11 5.62 47.24
N LEU A 409 -3.34 6.02 46.91
CA LEU A 409 -4.44 5.08 46.61
C LEU A 409 -4.24 4.41 45.26
N VAL A 410 -3.88 5.19 44.25
CA VAL A 410 -3.64 4.71 42.88
C VAL A 410 -2.38 3.85 42.84
N SER A 411 -1.28 4.31 43.45
CA SER A 411 -0.02 3.56 43.49
C SER A 411 -0.20 2.21 44.17
N GLY A 412 -0.83 2.17 45.35
CA GLY A 412 -1.09 0.93 46.07
C GLY A 412 -2.07 -0.01 45.34
N TRP A 413 -2.96 0.49 44.49
CA TRP A 413 -3.77 -0.34 43.60
C TRP A 413 -2.94 -0.90 42.44
N LEU A 414 -2.15 -0.08 41.76
CA LEU A 414 -1.31 -0.49 40.63
C LEU A 414 -0.25 -1.52 41.03
N GLU A 415 0.42 -1.36 42.19
CA GLU A 415 1.38 -2.36 42.67
C GLU A 415 0.73 -3.73 42.93
N ARG A 416 -0.50 -3.72 43.45
CA ARG A 416 -1.27 -4.95 43.70
C ARG A 416 -1.76 -5.61 42.41
N SER A 417 -2.21 -4.82 41.43
CA SER A 417 -2.72 -5.34 40.16
C SER A 417 -1.60 -5.83 39.24
N LEU A 418 -0.49 -5.10 39.17
CA LEU A 418 0.68 -5.42 38.34
C LEU A 418 1.63 -6.45 38.98
N ARG A 419 1.47 -6.71 40.29
CA ARG A 419 2.27 -7.68 41.07
C ARG A 419 3.78 -7.40 41.04
N ALA A 420 4.16 -6.14 40.86
CA ALA A 420 5.55 -5.69 40.82
C ALA A 420 5.65 -4.26 41.40
N PRO A 421 6.83 -3.87 41.92
CA PRO A 421 7.07 -2.49 42.32
C PRO A 421 6.89 -1.54 41.14
N LEU A 422 6.19 -0.42 41.36
CA LEU A 422 5.90 0.55 40.28
C LEU A 422 7.15 1.07 39.59
N LEU A 423 8.23 1.30 40.35
CA LEU A 423 9.50 1.76 39.79
C LEU A 423 10.06 0.80 38.73
N GLU A 424 9.97 -0.50 38.97
CA GLU A 424 10.46 -1.52 38.01
C GLU A 424 9.58 -1.54 36.75
N VAL A 425 8.26 -1.47 36.92
CA VAL A 425 7.31 -1.43 35.79
C VAL A 425 7.52 -0.19 34.93
N MET A 426 7.68 0.98 35.54
CA MET A 426 7.92 2.24 34.82
C MET A 426 9.27 2.22 34.10
N GLN A 427 10.33 1.71 34.72
CA GLN A 427 11.63 1.56 34.06
C GLN A 427 11.57 0.62 32.86
N GLN A 428 10.86 -0.50 32.99
CA GLN A 428 10.67 -1.45 31.90
C GLN A 428 9.84 -0.84 30.76
N GLU A 429 8.80 -0.07 31.10
CA GLU A 429 7.95 0.60 30.12
C GLU A 429 8.70 1.69 29.36
N HIS A 430 9.48 2.54 30.04
CA HIS A 430 10.33 3.53 29.36
C HIS A 430 11.34 2.89 28.40
N ARG A 431 11.95 1.75 28.79
CA ARG A 431 12.82 0.98 27.88
C ARG A 431 12.04 0.49 26.67
N ARG A 432 10.82 -0.03 26.87
CA ARG A 432 9.95 -0.51 25.80
C ARG A 432 9.57 0.61 24.83
N GLN A 433 9.19 1.78 25.34
CA GLN A 433 8.88 2.97 24.55
C GLN A 433 10.09 3.42 23.71
N ALA A 434 11.29 3.47 24.31
CA ALA A 434 12.52 3.84 23.62
C ALA A 434 12.88 2.88 22.47
N VAL A 435 12.73 1.56 22.69
CA VAL A 435 12.94 0.54 21.66
C VAL A 435 11.94 0.69 20.52
N GLN A 436 10.66 0.88 20.84
CA GLN A 436 9.60 1.05 19.84
C GLN A 436 9.78 2.32 19.02
N GLN A 437 10.14 3.44 19.66
CA GLN A 437 10.42 4.70 18.98
C GLN A 437 11.60 4.55 18.01
N THR A 438 12.67 3.92 18.47
CA THR A 438 13.85 3.65 17.63
C THR A 438 13.47 2.77 16.42
N ALA A 439 12.69 1.71 16.65
CA ALA A 439 12.25 0.82 15.59
C ALA A 439 11.35 1.51 14.56
N LEU A 440 10.48 2.43 14.99
CA LEU A 440 9.64 3.24 14.10
C LEU A 440 10.50 4.15 13.21
N VAL A 441 11.47 4.84 13.81
CA VAL A 441 12.44 5.68 13.09
C VAL A 441 13.23 4.85 12.09
N ASP A 442 13.74 3.69 12.50
CA ASP A 442 14.52 2.78 11.67
C ASP A 442 13.72 2.26 10.46
N VAL A 443 12.47 1.84 10.66
CA VAL A 443 11.61 1.35 9.56
C VAL A 443 11.32 2.46 8.55
N ILE A 444 11.02 3.68 9.00
CA ILE A 444 10.76 4.84 8.12
C ILE A 444 12.02 5.22 7.34
N ASN A 445 13.18 5.26 8.00
CA ASN A 445 14.46 5.52 7.35
C ASN A 445 14.82 4.43 6.35
N SER A 446 14.52 3.17 6.66
CA SER A 446 14.73 2.04 5.76
C SER A 446 13.85 2.12 4.52
N CYS A 447 12.59 2.55 4.67
CA CYS A 447 11.70 2.81 3.53
C CYS A 447 12.32 3.87 2.60
N ARG A 448 12.85 4.96 3.15
CA ARG A 448 13.56 6.01 2.38
C ARG A 448 14.81 5.47 1.69
N LEU A 449 15.64 4.74 2.43
CA LEU A 449 16.92 4.21 1.95
C LEU A 449 16.71 3.27 0.75
N ILE A 450 15.74 2.36 0.82
CA ILE A 450 15.44 1.40 -0.26
C ILE A 450 15.12 2.08 -1.59
N VAL A 451 14.50 3.27 -1.56
CA VAL A 451 14.18 4.03 -2.79
C VAL A 451 15.43 4.67 -3.39
N GLN A 452 16.40 5.04 -2.56
CA GLN A 452 17.63 5.71 -2.98
C GLN A 452 18.72 4.75 -3.47
N ILE A 453 18.62 3.45 -3.17
CA ILE A 453 19.61 2.46 -3.60
C ILE A 453 19.66 2.37 -5.13
N ALA A 454 20.87 2.45 -5.69
CA ALA A 454 21.17 2.09 -7.07
C ALA A 454 21.11 0.57 -7.26
N TRP A 455 19.90 0.02 -7.34
CA TRP A 455 19.63 -1.42 -7.47
C TRP A 455 20.42 -2.12 -8.58
N PRO A 456 20.64 -1.52 -9.77
CA PRO A 456 21.50 -2.11 -10.80
C PRO A 456 22.92 -2.46 -10.32
N GLU A 457 23.58 -1.54 -9.61
CA GLU A 457 24.94 -1.74 -9.11
C GLU A 457 24.95 -2.66 -7.90
N PHE A 458 23.94 -2.54 -7.02
CA PHE A 458 23.78 -3.47 -5.91
C PHE A 458 23.62 -4.91 -6.40
N PHE A 459 22.74 -5.14 -7.39
CA PHE A 459 22.53 -6.43 -8.02
C PHE A 459 23.84 -7.02 -8.55
N LYS A 460 24.62 -6.26 -9.32
CA LYS A 460 25.92 -6.74 -9.84
C LYS A 460 26.85 -7.21 -8.73
N SER A 461 26.83 -6.53 -7.58
CA SER A 461 27.73 -6.81 -6.47
C SER A 461 27.36 -8.04 -5.62
N VAL A 462 26.12 -8.53 -5.72
CA VAL A 462 25.63 -9.67 -4.93
C VAL A 462 25.16 -10.85 -5.76
N SER A 463 24.94 -10.64 -7.06
CA SER A 463 24.42 -11.67 -7.96
C SER A 463 25.47 -12.72 -8.25
N TRP A 464 25.18 -13.96 -7.85
CA TRP A 464 26.00 -15.11 -8.22
C TRP A 464 26.10 -15.27 -9.75
N ALA A 465 24.98 -15.10 -10.46
CA ALA A 465 24.96 -15.19 -11.92
C ALA A 465 25.85 -14.14 -12.61
N GLU A 466 25.93 -12.92 -12.07
CA GLU A 466 26.84 -11.89 -12.58
C GLU A 466 28.30 -12.30 -12.42
N SER A 467 28.66 -12.84 -11.25
CA SER A 467 30.02 -13.30 -10.96
C SER A 467 30.44 -14.43 -11.90
N GLU A 468 29.57 -15.41 -12.14
CA GLU A 468 29.88 -16.54 -13.03
C GLU A 468 29.94 -16.13 -14.51
N LEU A 469 29.02 -15.28 -14.97
CA LEU A 469 29.10 -14.74 -16.33
C LEU A 469 30.35 -13.87 -16.53
N GLY A 470 30.82 -13.23 -15.46
CA GLY A 470 32.10 -12.51 -15.42
C GLY A 470 33.33 -13.40 -15.65
N ALA A 471 33.24 -14.72 -15.40
CA ALA A 471 34.28 -15.70 -15.72
C ALA A 471 34.36 -16.07 -17.21
N ASP A 472 33.82 -15.21 -18.08
CA ASP A 472 33.86 -15.28 -19.53
C ASP A 472 35.29 -15.48 -20.06
N PRO A 473 35.57 -16.54 -20.86
CA PRO A 473 36.91 -16.80 -21.38
C PRO A 473 37.50 -15.65 -22.23
N ALA A 474 36.65 -14.86 -22.86
CA ALA A 474 37.05 -13.69 -23.64
C ALA A 474 37.24 -12.42 -22.79
N GLY A 475 36.81 -12.41 -21.51
CA GLY A 475 36.84 -11.22 -20.65
C GLY A 475 36.01 -10.05 -21.18
N VAL A 476 35.08 -10.30 -22.10
CA VAL A 476 34.28 -9.26 -22.77
C VAL A 476 33.05 -8.93 -21.96
N TYR A 477 32.41 -9.93 -21.33
CA TYR A 477 31.19 -9.74 -20.54
C TYR A 477 31.33 -8.64 -19.47
N ALA A 478 32.44 -8.64 -18.72
CA ALA A 478 32.68 -7.67 -17.65
C ALA A 478 32.78 -6.21 -18.14
N ARG A 479 33.08 -5.98 -19.42
CA ARG A 479 33.16 -4.65 -20.06
C ARG A 479 31.85 -4.22 -20.71
N GLN A 480 30.81 -5.04 -20.70
CA GLN A 480 29.52 -4.73 -21.31
C GLN A 480 28.73 -3.69 -20.50
N ASP A 481 27.83 -2.99 -21.18
CA ASP A 481 26.88 -2.13 -20.49
C ASP A 481 25.83 -2.94 -19.71
N PHE A 482 25.13 -2.24 -18.81
CA PHE A 482 24.14 -2.89 -17.95
C PHE A 482 22.99 -3.52 -18.75
N GLU A 483 22.50 -2.84 -19.79
CA GLU A 483 21.37 -3.31 -20.62
C GLU A 483 21.73 -4.62 -21.34
N THR A 484 22.97 -4.71 -21.83
CA THR A 484 23.51 -5.88 -22.54
C THR A 484 23.71 -7.04 -21.57
N GLY A 485 24.30 -6.78 -20.40
CA GLY A 485 24.42 -7.79 -19.34
C GLY A 485 23.04 -8.30 -18.89
N ASP A 486 22.06 -7.39 -18.77
CA ASP A 486 20.68 -7.75 -18.39
C ASP A 486 19.97 -8.62 -19.44
N ARG A 487 20.22 -8.38 -20.72
CA ARG A 487 19.74 -9.25 -21.81
C ARG A 487 20.35 -10.65 -21.74
N CYS A 488 21.64 -10.75 -21.42
CA CYS A 488 22.30 -12.04 -21.21
C CYS A 488 21.66 -12.78 -20.02
N ARG A 489 21.43 -12.10 -18.90
CA ARG A 489 20.75 -12.66 -17.71
C ARG A 489 19.31 -13.09 -18.01
N SER A 490 18.55 -12.25 -18.72
CA SER A 490 17.20 -12.57 -19.20
C SER A 490 17.19 -13.81 -20.10
N ALA A 491 18.19 -13.97 -20.96
CA ALA A 491 18.33 -15.16 -21.80
C ALA A 491 18.60 -16.44 -20.99
N VAL A 492 19.38 -16.35 -19.90
CA VAL A 492 19.56 -17.45 -18.95
C VAL A 492 18.22 -17.85 -18.33
N GLU A 493 17.44 -16.90 -17.82
CA GLU A 493 16.12 -17.17 -17.23
C GLU A 493 15.15 -17.80 -18.24
N GLU A 494 15.14 -17.32 -19.50
CA GLU A 494 14.32 -17.87 -20.57
C GLU A 494 14.67 -19.32 -20.88
N ILE A 495 15.96 -19.63 -21.04
CA ILE A 495 16.43 -20.98 -21.37
C ILE A 495 16.21 -21.92 -20.18
N ALA A 496 16.47 -21.47 -18.95
CA ALA A 496 16.17 -22.23 -17.73
C ALA A 496 14.68 -22.61 -17.67
N ARG A 497 13.79 -21.69 -18.02
CA ARG A 497 12.34 -21.92 -18.09
C ARG A 497 11.95 -22.91 -19.17
N TRP A 498 12.51 -22.81 -20.37
CA TRP A 498 12.18 -23.71 -21.49
C TRP A 498 12.76 -25.11 -21.32
N SER A 499 13.88 -25.25 -20.61
CA SER A 499 14.54 -26.54 -20.33
C SER A 499 14.10 -27.17 -19.02
N LYS A 500 13.41 -26.43 -18.13
CA LYS A 500 13.11 -26.81 -16.74
C LYS A 500 14.36 -27.12 -15.90
N ARG A 501 15.50 -26.53 -16.24
CA ARG A 501 16.77 -26.68 -15.51
C ARG A 501 17.06 -25.46 -14.64
N SER A 502 17.98 -25.60 -13.69
CA SER A 502 18.42 -24.51 -12.82
C SER A 502 19.21 -23.46 -13.61
N GLU A 503 19.16 -22.19 -13.20
CA GLU A 503 19.97 -21.13 -13.83
C GLU A 503 21.48 -21.42 -13.78
N PRO A 504 22.03 -21.99 -12.67
CA PRO A 504 23.42 -22.42 -12.64
C PRO A 504 23.82 -23.38 -13.76
N GLU A 505 23.01 -24.41 -14.01
CA GLU A 505 23.30 -25.38 -15.08
C GLU A 505 23.34 -24.73 -16.48
N ILE A 506 22.55 -23.68 -16.72
CA ILE A 506 22.54 -22.98 -18.01
C ILE A 506 23.81 -22.17 -18.19
N ILE A 507 24.24 -21.46 -17.14
CA ILE A 507 25.47 -20.66 -17.14
C ILE A 507 26.68 -21.58 -17.35
N ASP A 508 26.76 -22.69 -16.62
CA ASP A 508 27.82 -23.69 -16.78
C ASP A 508 27.90 -24.24 -18.20
N GLN A 509 26.75 -24.56 -18.80
CA GLN A 509 26.72 -25.06 -20.19
C GLN A 509 27.12 -24.01 -21.21
N ALA A 510 26.74 -22.75 -21.01
CA ALA A 510 27.14 -21.64 -21.87
C ALA A 510 28.66 -21.38 -21.78
N LEU A 511 29.21 -21.35 -20.56
CA LEU A 511 30.64 -21.23 -20.30
C LEU A 511 31.42 -22.41 -20.89
N ALA A 512 30.92 -23.64 -20.74
CA ALA A 512 31.56 -24.82 -21.31
C ALA A 512 31.63 -24.77 -22.85
N LEU A 513 30.60 -24.24 -23.51
CA LEU A 513 30.60 -24.03 -24.96
C LEU A 513 31.60 -22.94 -25.37
N ALA A 514 31.63 -21.82 -24.64
CA ALA A 514 32.58 -20.73 -24.86
C ALA A 514 34.04 -21.18 -24.67
N LYS A 515 34.33 -21.98 -23.64
CA LYS A 515 35.67 -22.53 -23.38
C LYS A 515 36.13 -23.50 -24.47
N ALA A 516 35.20 -24.28 -25.04
CA ALA A 516 35.51 -25.25 -26.09
C ALA A 516 35.64 -24.62 -27.50
N ALA A 517 35.29 -23.35 -27.67
CA ALA A 517 35.33 -22.67 -28.95
C ALA A 517 36.76 -22.23 -29.32
N ASN A 518 37.15 -22.47 -30.58
CA ASN A 518 38.44 -22.02 -31.12
C ASN A 518 38.37 -20.63 -31.77
N HIS A 519 37.19 -20.21 -32.23
CA HIS A 519 37.00 -18.91 -32.87
C HIS A 519 36.85 -17.81 -31.82
N GLU A 520 37.54 -16.68 -32.01
CA GLU A 520 37.60 -15.55 -31.08
C GLU A 520 36.19 -15.06 -30.65
N VAL A 521 35.28 -14.88 -31.61
CA VAL A 521 33.90 -14.44 -31.33
C VAL A 521 33.10 -15.48 -30.54
N ALA A 522 33.33 -16.77 -30.83
CA ALA A 522 32.63 -17.86 -30.15
C ALA A 522 33.21 -18.15 -28.75
N ARG A 523 34.36 -17.58 -28.36
CA ARG A 523 34.90 -17.69 -27.00
C ARG A 523 34.18 -16.80 -25.98
N HIS A 524 33.27 -15.96 -26.43
CA HIS A 524 32.45 -15.10 -25.57
C HIS A 524 31.14 -15.79 -25.16
N VAL A 525 30.79 -15.74 -23.87
CA VAL A 525 29.54 -16.32 -23.35
C VAL A 525 28.28 -15.68 -23.98
N GLY A 526 28.28 -14.38 -24.22
CA GLY A 526 27.13 -13.67 -24.80
C GLY A 526 26.78 -14.18 -26.20
N TYR A 527 27.74 -14.73 -26.95
CA TYR A 527 27.49 -15.36 -28.25
C TYR A 527 26.49 -16.53 -28.15
N TYR A 528 26.58 -17.33 -27.08
CA TYR A 528 25.68 -18.46 -26.84
C TYR A 528 24.38 -18.08 -26.12
N LEU A 529 24.29 -16.89 -25.52
CA LEU A 529 23.10 -16.43 -24.82
C LEU A 529 22.17 -15.61 -25.71
N ILE A 530 22.71 -14.59 -26.40
CA ILE A 530 21.92 -13.58 -27.11
C ILE A 530 22.13 -13.57 -28.63
N ASP A 531 23.12 -14.30 -29.15
CA ASP A 531 23.52 -14.26 -30.56
C ASP A 531 23.42 -15.65 -31.26
N ALA A 532 24.12 -15.82 -32.39
CA ALA A 532 24.07 -16.99 -33.28
C ALA A 532 24.42 -18.33 -32.61
N GLY A 533 25.14 -18.33 -31.48
CA GLY A 533 25.42 -19.53 -30.70
C GLY A 533 24.22 -20.07 -29.91
N ARG A 534 23.16 -19.27 -29.74
CA ARG A 534 21.99 -19.62 -28.90
C ARG A 534 21.31 -20.95 -29.26
N PRO A 535 21.09 -21.33 -30.54
CA PRO A 535 20.50 -22.62 -30.88
C PRO A 535 21.34 -23.83 -30.47
N ALA A 536 22.66 -23.68 -30.29
CA ALA A 536 23.53 -24.76 -29.81
C ALA A 536 23.34 -24.98 -28.30
N LEU A 537 23.23 -23.90 -27.52
CA LEU A 537 22.94 -23.95 -26.10
C LEU A 537 21.54 -24.55 -25.84
N GLU A 538 20.53 -24.12 -26.59
CA GLU A 538 19.15 -24.65 -26.47
C GLU A 538 19.08 -26.15 -26.76
N ARG A 539 19.84 -26.65 -27.74
CA ARG A 539 19.92 -28.09 -28.04
C ARG A 539 20.61 -28.87 -26.92
N LYS A 540 21.69 -28.33 -26.36
CA LYS A 540 22.45 -28.97 -25.27
C LYS A 540 21.66 -29.04 -23.97
N THR A 541 20.85 -28.02 -23.68
CA THR A 541 20.01 -27.95 -22.47
C THR A 541 18.67 -28.67 -22.64
N GLY A 542 18.27 -29.00 -23.89
CA GLY A 542 16.98 -29.63 -24.20
C GLY A 542 15.80 -28.65 -24.12
N ALA A 543 16.04 -27.37 -24.37
CA ALA A 543 15.04 -26.31 -24.24
C ALA A 543 13.89 -26.44 -25.25
N ARG A 544 12.65 -26.39 -24.75
CA ARG A 544 11.43 -26.39 -25.57
C ARG A 544 11.05 -24.98 -26.01
N VAL A 545 11.71 -24.49 -27.05
CA VAL A 545 11.48 -23.13 -27.60
C VAL A 545 10.04 -22.97 -28.13
N PRO A 546 9.30 -21.93 -27.74
CA PRO A 546 7.95 -21.63 -28.25
C PRO A 546 7.91 -21.46 -29.77
N ILE A 547 6.79 -21.85 -30.40
CA ILE A 547 6.60 -21.75 -31.87
C ILE A 547 6.70 -20.30 -32.34
N ALA A 548 6.16 -19.35 -31.56
CA ALA A 548 6.23 -17.92 -31.87
C ALA A 548 7.68 -17.40 -31.96
N GLU A 549 8.58 -17.87 -31.11
CA GLU A 549 10.00 -17.48 -31.19
C GLU A 549 10.71 -18.15 -32.37
N ARG A 550 10.32 -19.37 -32.73
CA ARG A 550 10.85 -20.05 -33.93
C ARG A 550 10.46 -19.31 -35.21
N SER A 551 9.20 -18.91 -35.35
CA SER A 551 8.73 -18.17 -36.54
C SER A 551 9.38 -16.79 -36.64
N ARG A 552 9.55 -16.07 -35.51
CA ARG A 552 10.29 -14.81 -35.45
C ARG A 552 11.74 -14.95 -35.91
N ARG A 553 12.43 -16.01 -35.47
CA ARG A 553 13.82 -16.29 -35.90
C ARG A 553 13.89 -16.61 -37.38
N TRP A 554 12.95 -17.38 -37.90
CA TRP A 554 12.87 -17.68 -39.33
C TRP A 554 12.64 -16.41 -40.16
N LEU A 555 11.68 -15.57 -39.77
CA LEU A 555 11.44 -14.27 -40.41
C LEU A 555 12.70 -13.38 -40.43
N ARG A 556 13.50 -13.38 -39.35
CA ARG A 556 14.76 -12.63 -39.28
C ARG A 556 15.86 -13.24 -40.13
N ALA A 557 15.98 -14.56 -40.17
CA ALA A 557 16.98 -15.26 -40.99
C ALA A 557 16.76 -14.99 -42.48
N TYR A 558 15.51 -14.85 -42.91
CA TYR A 558 15.11 -14.56 -44.28
C TYR A 558 14.53 -13.15 -44.43
N ALA A 559 15.04 -12.16 -43.68
CA ALA A 559 14.42 -10.84 -43.57
C ALA A 559 14.19 -10.14 -44.91
N ALA A 560 15.18 -10.17 -45.82
CA ALA A 560 15.06 -9.56 -47.14
C ALA A 560 13.99 -10.27 -48.00
N GLU A 561 14.06 -11.60 -48.09
CA GLU A 561 13.12 -12.40 -48.87
C GLU A 561 11.69 -12.32 -48.32
N ALA A 562 11.54 -12.36 -47.00
CA ALA A 562 10.25 -12.22 -46.34
C ALA A 562 9.67 -10.80 -46.53
N TYR A 563 10.49 -9.75 -46.43
CA TYR A 563 10.05 -8.38 -46.62
C TYR A 563 9.63 -8.12 -48.07
N PHE A 564 10.51 -8.31 -49.04
CA PHE A 564 10.18 -8.07 -50.46
C PHE A 564 9.14 -9.04 -50.98
N GLY A 565 9.16 -10.31 -50.53
CA GLY A 565 8.15 -11.30 -50.88
C GLY A 565 6.76 -10.94 -50.35
N SER A 566 6.65 -10.47 -49.10
CA SER A 566 5.36 -10.04 -48.56
C SER A 566 4.81 -8.79 -49.24
N VAL A 567 5.68 -7.83 -49.57
CA VAL A 567 5.29 -6.65 -50.37
C VAL A 567 4.79 -7.07 -51.74
N LEU A 568 5.51 -7.95 -52.43
CA LEU A 568 5.14 -8.42 -53.77
C LEU A 568 3.83 -9.21 -53.77
N VAL A 569 3.64 -10.12 -52.80
CA VAL A 569 2.39 -10.88 -52.65
C VAL A 569 1.22 -9.96 -52.33
N LEU A 570 1.40 -8.99 -51.43
CA LEU A 570 0.33 -8.09 -51.02
C LEU A 570 -0.03 -7.10 -52.14
N ALA A 571 0.97 -6.51 -52.80
CA ALA A 571 0.74 -5.65 -53.97
C ALA A 571 0.05 -6.44 -55.10
N GLY A 572 0.51 -7.66 -55.37
CA GLY A 572 -0.11 -8.56 -56.34
C GLY A 572 -1.55 -8.90 -56.00
N ALA A 573 -1.86 -9.17 -54.73
CA ALA A 573 -3.22 -9.45 -54.27
C ALA A 573 -4.15 -8.22 -54.42
N ILE A 574 -3.66 -7.03 -54.07
CA ILE A 574 -4.40 -5.76 -54.21
C ILE A 574 -4.71 -5.46 -55.68
N VAL A 575 -3.77 -5.74 -56.59
CA VAL A 575 -3.97 -5.56 -58.04
C VAL A 575 -4.87 -6.67 -58.62
N ALA A 576 -4.68 -7.92 -58.22
CA ALA A 576 -5.42 -9.07 -58.76
C ALA A 576 -6.89 -9.08 -58.37
N ALA A 577 -7.25 -8.68 -57.15
CA ALA A 577 -8.63 -8.68 -56.66
C ALA A 577 -9.62 -7.92 -57.57
N PRO A 578 -9.40 -6.64 -57.97
CA PRO A 578 -10.28 -5.93 -58.88
C PRO A 578 -10.22 -6.47 -60.32
N LEU A 579 -9.06 -6.97 -60.76
CA LEU A 579 -8.91 -7.54 -62.11
C LEU A 579 -9.71 -8.82 -62.28
N VAL A 580 -9.69 -9.73 -61.30
CA VAL A 580 -10.49 -10.96 -61.30
C VAL A 580 -11.99 -10.64 -61.30
N PHE A 581 -12.40 -9.58 -60.59
CA PHE A 581 -13.79 -9.14 -60.55
C PHE A 581 -14.32 -8.63 -61.91
N ILE A 582 -13.45 -8.00 -62.71
CA ILE A 582 -13.83 -7.36 -63.99
C ILE A 582 -13.42 -8.22 -65.21
N ALA A 583 -12.73 -9.34 -65.00
CA ALA A 583 -12.16 -10.20 -66.05
C ALA A 583 -13.18 -10.70 -67.09
N GLY A 584 -14.48 -10.78 -66.74
CA GLY A 584 -15.56 -11.19 -67.65
C GLY A 584 -16.23 -10.05 -68.43
N SER A 585 -15.89 -8.79 -68.16
CA SER A 585 -16.63 -7.61 -68.66
C SER A 585 -15.78 -6.62 -69.46
N ALA A 586 -14.47 -6.81 -69.52
CA ALA A 586 -13.53 -5.89 -70.18
C ALA A 586 -12.56 -6.62 -71.12
N PRO A 587 -12.11 -5.97 -72.21
CA PRO A 587 -11.09 -6.54 -73.10
C PRO A 587 -9.73 -6.66 -72.39
N GLY A 588 -8.97 -7.71 -72.70
CA GLY A 588 -7.70 -8.03 -72.01
C GLY A 588 -6.64 -6.92 -72.02
N VAL A 589 -6.61 -6.10 -73.06
CA VAL A 589 -5.69 -4.94 -73.16
C VAL A 589 -6.05 -3.86 -72.12
N ALA A 590 -7.34 -3.62 -71.88
CA ALA A 590 -7.80 -2.65 -70.87
C ALA A 590 -7.48 -3.13 -69.45
N LEU A 591 -7.60 -4.45 -69.19
CA LEU A 591 -7.19 -5.06 -67.93
C LEU A 591 -5.68 -4.92 -67.68
N GLY A 592 -4.85 -5.09 -68.72
CA GLY A 592 -3.40 -4.90 -68.63
C GLY A 592 -3.00 -3.45 -68.29
N LEU A 593 -3.63 -2.46 -68.92
CA LEU A 593 -3.41 -1.03 -68.61
C LEU A 593 -3.88 -0.67 -67.20
N LEU A 594 -5.04 -1.19 -66.77
CA LEU A 594 -5.55 -0.98 -65.42
C LEU A 594 -4.62 -1.61 -64.36
N ALA A 595 -4.11 -2.81 -64.61
CA ALA A 595 -3.14 -3.48 -63.75
C ALA A 595 -1.87 -2.64 -63.56
N LEU A 596 -1.34 -2.08 -64.64
CA LEU A 596 -0.16 -1.22 -64.63
C LEU A 596 -0.39 0.07 -63.81
N LEU A 597 -1.57 0.69 -63.97
CA LEU A 597 -1.93 1.91 -63.26
C LEU A 597 -2.19 1.68 -61.77
N LEU A 598 -2.77 0.53 -61.41
CA LEU A 598 -3.00 0.11 -60.02
C LEU A 598 -1.72 -0.31 -59.30
N LEU A 599 -0.68 -0.72 -60.03
CA LEU A 599 0.56 -1.22 -59.43
C LEU A 599 1.23 -0.18 -58.52
N LEU A 600 1.22 1.09 -58.92
CA LEU A 600 1.81 2.20 -58.16
C LEU A 600 1.13 2.37 -56.79
N PRO A 601 -0.18 2.68 -56.68
CA PRO A 601 -0.84 2.82 -55.39
C PRO A 601 -0.91 1.51 -54.60
N ALA A 602 -0.99 0.35 -55.27
CA ALA A 602 -0.95 -0.95 -54.60
C ALA A 602 0.41 -1.22 -53.93
N SER A 603 1.51 -0.82 -54.57
CA SER A 603 2.86 -0.97 -54.00
C SER A 603 3.04 -0.13 -52.73
N ASP A 604 2.55 1.10 -52.71
CA ASP A 604 2.65 2.00 -51.55
C ASP A 604 1.81 1.48 -50.37
N LEU A 605 0.57 1.06 -50.63
CA LEU A 605 -0.28 0.42 -49.63
C LEU A 605 0.32 -0.89 -49.09
N ALA A 606 0.94 -1.69 -49.96
CA ALA A 606 1.60 -2.91 -49.55
C ALA A 606 2.80 -2.63 -48.64
N VAL A 607 3.64 -1.66 -48.99
CA VAL A 607 4.79 -1.25 -48.16
C VAL A 607 4.33 -0.73 -46.80
N LEU A 608 3.30 0.12 -46.76
CA LEU A 608 2.74 0.64 -45.49
C LEU A 608 2.21 -0.49 -44.59
N ALA A 609 1.43 -1.40 -45.16
CA ALA A 609 0.88 -2.53 -44.42
C ALA A 609 1.99 -3.47 -43.91
N VAL A 610 2.96 -3.82 -44.76
CA VAL A 610 4.11 -4.66 -44.37
C VAL A 610 4.93 -3.98 -43.28
N ASN A 611 5.23 -2.69 -43.40
CA ASN A 611 5.95 -1.93 -42.35
C ASN A 611 5.20 -1.97 -41.02
N TYR A 612 3.88 -1.77 -41.02
CA TYR A 612 3.05 -1.89 -39.81
C TYR A 612 3.11 -3.30 -39.19
N PHE A 613 2.98 -4.36 -40.00
CA PHE A 613 3.10 -5.73 -39.49
C PHE A 613 4.50 -6.03 -38.96
N VAL A 614 5.56 -5.61 -39.65
CA VAL A 614 6.94 -5.79 -39.21
C VAL A 614 7.18 -5.14 -37.85
N THR A 615 6.80 -3.88 -37.69
CA THR A 615 7.00 -3.13 -36.43
C THR A 615 6.15 -3.65 -35.25
N SER A 616 5.00 -4.29 -35.51
CA SER A 616 4.14 -4.86 -34.48
C SER A 616 4.49 -6.30 -34.09
N LEU A 617 4.97 -7.12 -35.04
CA LEU A 617 5.30 -8.55 -34.82
C LEU A 617 6.73 -8.76 -34.31
N LEU A 618 7.67 -7.97 -34.80
CA LEU A 618 9.10 -8.12 -34.53
C LEU A 618 9.55 -7.06 -33.52
N PRO A 619 9.91 -7.46 -32.28
CA PRO A 619 10.49 -6.52 -31.34
C PRO A 619 11.86 -6.03 -31.86
N PRO A 620 12.23 -4.77 -31.58
CA PRO A 620 13.49 -4.19 -32.03
C PRO A 620 14.68 -4.97 -31.46
N GLN A 621 15.68 -5.22 -32.31
CA GLN A 621 16.94 -5.81 -31.88
C GLN A 621 17.89 -4.70 -31.47
N VAL A 622 18.09 -4.57 -30.16
CA VAL A 622 19.13 -3.70 -29.62
C VAL A 622 20.48 -4.39 -29.86
N LEU A 623 21.46 -3.65 -30.39
CA LEU A 623 22.81 -4.20 -30.52
C LEU A 623 23.49 -4.24 -29.14
N PRO A 624 24.28 -5.29 -28.83
CA PRO A 624 25.10 -5.32 -27.63
C PRO A 624 26.01 -4.10 -27.55
N LYS A 625 26.12 -3.49 -26.37
CA LYS A 625 26.90 -2.28 -26.11
C LYS A 625 27.98 -2.57 -25.06
N MET A 626 29.13 -1.92 -25.23
CA MET A 626 30.19 -1.87 -24.21
C MET A 626 30.00 -0.65 -23.31
N SER A 627 30.51 -0.73 -22.08
CA SER A 627 30.50 0.38 -21.12
C SER A 627 31.88 1.01 -20.98
N PHE A 628 32.05 2.19 -21.58
CA PHE A 628 33.27 3.01 -21.47
C PHE A 628 33.11 4.22 -20.52
N LYS A 629 32.08 4.21 -19.66
CA LYS A 629 31.70 5.38 -18.84
C LYS A 629 32.76 5.86 -17.86
N ARG A 630 33.63 4.97 -17.35
CA ARG A 630 34.63 5.31 -16.31
C ARG A 630 36.02 5.59 -16.86
N GLU A 631 36.44 4.83 -17.87
CA GLU A 631 37.83 4.79 -18.35
C GLU A 631 38.01 5.45 -19.72
N GLY A 632 36.93 5.89 -20.37
CA GLY A 632 36.96 6.38 -21.76
C GLY A 632 37.10 5.24 -22.76
N ILE A 633 37.17 5.58 -24.06
CA ILE A 633 37.35 4.60 -25.12
C ILE A 633 38.83 4.15 -25.14
N PRO A 634 39.13 2.85 -24.96
CA PRO A 634 40.50 2.36 -24.99
C PRO A 634 41.05 2.30 -26.43
N ASP A 635 42.38 2.20 -26.56
CA ASP A 635 43.08 2.23 -27.86
C ASP A 635 42.71 1.05 -28.79
N ASP A 636 42.31 -0.09 -28.23
CA ASP A 636 41.81 -1.26 -28.98
C ASP A 636 40.39 -1.05 -29.52
N CYS A 637 39.69 0.00 -29.08
CA CYS A 637 38.31 0.32 -29.44
C CYS A 637 38.15 1.71 -30.10
N ARG A 638 39.22 2.27 -30.69
CA ARG A 638 39.18 3.58 -31.38
C ARG A 638 38.00 3.65 -32.35
N THR A 639 37.17 4.67 -32.15
CA THR A 639 35.87 4.77 -32.80
C THR A 639 35.86 5.98 -33.75
N LEU A 640 35.41 5.76 -34.98
CA LEU A 640 35.13 6.81 -35.96
C LEU A 640 33.62 6.93 -36.14
N VAL A 641 33.05 8.11 -35.87
CA VAL A 641 31.62 8.37 -36.05
C VAL A 641 31.36 8.90 -37.45
N VAL A 642 30.79 8.07 -38.31
CA VAL A 642 30.40 8.47 -39.66
C VAL A 642 28.99 9.06 -39.63
N VAL A 643 28.88 10.34 -39.99
CA VAL A 643 27.59 11.05 -40.13
C VAL A 643 27.26 11.15 -41.62
N PRO A 644 26.31 10.35 -42.15
CA PRO A 644 25.89 10.50 -43.53
C PRO A 644 25.02 11.76 -43.67
N THR A 645 25.45 12.68 -44.53
CA THR A 645 24.78 13.98 -44.74
C THR A 645 24.51 14.21 -46.22
N LEU A 646 23.31 14.69 -46.55
CA LEU A 646 22.95 15.11 -47.90
C LEU A 646 23.32 16.59 -48.10
N LEU A 647 24.15 16.87 -49.11
CA LEU A 647 24.62 18.22 -49.44
C LEU A 647 23.67 18.84 -50.47
N THR A 648 22.58 19.47 -50.00
CA THR A 648 21.51 19.99 -50.86
C THR A 648 21.66 21.48 -51.20
N SER A 649 22.01 22.34 -50.24
CA SER A 649 22.17 23.78 -50.42
C SER A 649 23.31 24.35 -49.59
N ALA A 650 23.85 25.53 -49.95
CA ALA A 650 24.93 26.16 -49.20
C ALA A 650 24.57 26.44 -47.72
N GLU A 651 23.33 26.82 -47.44
CA GLU A 651 22.84 27.04 -46.08
C GLU A 651 22.72 25.73 -45.29
N ALA A 652 22.26 24.65 -45.93
CA ALA A 652 22.21 23.32 -45.31
C ALA A 652 23.62 22.82 -44.97
N ILE A 653 24.60 23.04 -45.85
CA ILE A 653 26.01 22.69 -45.59
C ILE A 653 26.54 23.44 -44.37
N GLN A 654 26.29 24.75 -44.26
CA GLN A 654 26.74 25.54 -43.10
C GLN A 654 26.11 25.05 -41.79
N SER A 655 24.82 24.70 -41.82
CA SER A 655 24.12 24.14 -40.65
C SER A 655 24.70 22.79 -40.23
N GLU A 656 25.03 21.92 -41.18
CA GLU A 656 25.62 20.61 -40.90
C GLU A 656 27.06 20.72 -40.40
N LEU A 657 27.84 21.68 -40.88
CA LEU A 657 29.18 21.99 -40.33
C LEU A 657 29.08 22.46 -38.86
N ASN A 658 28.15 23.36 -38.55
CA ASN A 658 27.94 23.80 -37.17
C ASN A 658 27.51 22.63 -36.26
N ARG A 659 26.68 21.71 -36.75
CA ARG A 659 26.28 20.50 -36.02
C ARG A 659 27.45 19.56 -35.78
N LEU A 660 28.35 19.40 -36.76
CA LEU A 660 29.57 18.61 -36.61
C LEU A 660 30.49 19.23 -35.57
N GLU A 661 30.67 20.55 -35.59
CA GLU A 661 31.47 21.27 -34.59
C GLU A 661 30.89 21.09 -33.18
N ILE A 662 29.58 21.25 -33.00
CA ILE A 662 28.91 21.02 -31.70
C ILE A 662 29.14 19.57 -31.22
N ARG A 663 29.04 18.58 -32.12
CA ARG A 663 29.27 17.16 -31.77
C ARG A 663 30.72 16.88 -31.39
N TYR A 664 31.67 17.50 -32.08
CA TYR A 664 33.10 17.40 -31.77
C TYR A 664 33.40 18.03 -30.41
N LEU A 665 32.92 19.26 -30.16
CA LEU A 665 33.12 19.95 -28.88
C LEU A 665 32.40 19.26 -27.71
N GLY A 666 31.27 18.62 -27.98
CA GLY A 666 30.51 17.85 -26.98
C GLY A 666 31.14 16.51 -26.61
N ASN A 667 32.14 16.02 -27.36
CA ASN A 667 32.80 14.75 -27.14
C ASN A 667 34.33 14.92 -27.11
N THR A 668 34.90 15.00 -25.91
CA THR A 668 36.33 15.29 -25.71
C THR A 668 37.22 14.04 -25.56
N ASP A 669 36.68 12.84 -25.79
CA ASP A 669 37.46 11.60 -25.70
C ASP A 669 38.48 11.50 -26.84
N ALA A 670 39.75 11.29 -26.51
CA ALA A 670 40.86 11.26 -27.48
C ALA A 670 40.74 10.14 -28.52
N ASN A 671 40.01 9.06 -28.18
CA ASN A 671 39.81 7.88 -29.02
C ASN A 671 38.46 7.86 -29.74
N LEU A 672 37.71 8.98 -29.70
CA LEU A 672 36.50 9.21 -30.47
C LEU A 672 36.77 10.28 -31.54
N ARG A 673 36.60 9.93 -32.82
CA ARG A 673 36.87 10.81 -33.96
C ARG A 673 35.68 10.98 -34.88
#